data_AF-A0A8T2MDU4-F1
#
_entry.id   AF-A0A8T2MDU4-F1
#
_cell.length_a   1.000
_cell.length_b   1.000
_cell.length_c   1.000
_cell.angle_alpha   90.00
_cell.angle_beta   90.00
_cell.angle_gamma   90.00
#
_symmetry.space_group_name_H-M   'P 1'
#
loop_
_entity.id
_entity.type
_entity.pdbx_description
1 polymer ?
#
loop_
_entity_poly.entity_id
_entity_poly.type
_entity_poly.pdbx_seq_one_letter_code
_entity_poly.pdbx_strand_id
1 'polypeptide(L)'
;MLMLPVRHKRSSSAVDMDISWKIFFLGVLLTLKGQALPADYGGDADAGELREDILEINLESQRDLFEGDIAVDPRRNAIVDEKARWKFPIPYILTDSLDLNAKGVILQAFEVYRLKSCVDFKPYEGESTYISFTKLDGCWSFVGDLHTGQNVSIGERCDTKAIVEHELLHALGFYHEQSRSDRDDYVKIWWDQIISGREHNFNKYTDDFITDLNTPYDYESIMHYRPLSFNKEPDIPTITTAIPAFNEIIGQRLDFSAIDLERLNRMYDCAETHTLLDQCAFEQINICGMIQNENDDDDWVQTLSSTDINDHTLGGQCRDAGYFMKFDTANKEVGHSAILESRILYPKRGYQCLQFFYRIIGGPGDMLVIWLRMDDGTGTVRKPRKVHTIHGDDNSSWKIAHVTLNTEDKFRYFFQGTVTSKKAFGGILIDDIILSETTCPSGVWMVQNFTGLLLSTAHGISVRSDCFYNSEGYGYGIDMYPNGRINASADYVGVTFHLCSGEDDAVLEWPAINRQATITIMDQDPDATLQMSNSRSFTTDESELWNKPSIFGTWDDTCNCFRGPEFGWSTFISHQQLKRRSFLKNDDLIVTVNFDDLTHLIKSEVPVQNEASYESPAIDKSAPLGPKVREARALSDPCEPNPCSNGGVCINSKGKASCRCPSGQMTVFSGEACEKQHISGEVLGVLFGGAAGTVALAAAIIATIRRQHRSSL
;
A
#
# COMPACT_ATOMS: atom_id res chain seq x y z
N MET A 1 -69.02 2.93 41.21
CA MET A 1 -70.15 3.79 41.62
C MET A 1 -70.71 4.41 40.33
N LEU A 2 -71.88 3.91 39.89
CA LEU A 2 -72.76 4.32 38.77
C LEU A 2 -72.17 4.51 37.35
N MET A 3 -72.78 4.13 36.23
CA MET A 3 -73.88 3.24 35.82
C MET A 3 -73.76 3.12 34.27
N LEU A 4 -74.03 1.93 33.72
CA LEU A 4 -74.33 1.64 32.29
C LEU A 4 -75.69 2.28 31.87
N PRO A 5 -76.24 2.10 30.64
CA PRO A 5 -75.73 1.86 29.27
C PRO A 5 -76.44 2.77 28.22
N VAL A 6 -76.28 2.53 26.90
CA VAL A 6 -77.40 2.30 25.93
C VAL A 6 -76.86 2.00 24.51
N ARG A 7 -77.49 1.02 23.87
CA ARG A 7 -77.24 0.42 22.55
C ARG A 7 -78.00 1.12 21.40
N HIS A 8 -77.62 0.73 20.18
CA HIS A 8 -78.39 0.51 18.92
C HIS A 8 -78.19 1.55 17.81
N LYS A 9 -78.26 1.24 16.50
CA LYS A 9 -78.16 0.06 15.61
C LYS A 9 -78.30 0.66 14.18
N ARG A 10 -77.58 0.09 13.17
CA ARG A 10 -77.83 -0.02 11.69
C ARG A 10 -78.83 0.97 11.03
N SER A 11 -78.63 1.55 9.84
CA SER A 11 -78.39 0.90 8.52
C SER A 11 -78.17 1.92 7.38
N SER A 12 -77.74 1.37 6.22
CA SER A 12 -77.75 1.85 4.81
C SER A 12 -78.73 2.97 4.43
N SER A 13 -78.53 3.78 3.38
CA SER A 13 -78.09 3.46 2.02
C SER A 13 -77.78 4.73 1.20
N ALA A 14 -77.03 4.54 0.10
CA ALA A 14 -76.74 5.39 -1.06
C ALA A 14 -77.89 6.30 -1.54
N VAL A 15 -77.69 7.42 -2.26
CA VAL A 15 -77.04 7.57 -3.59
C VAL A 15 -76.77 9.07 -3.88
N ASP A 16 -75.63 9.31 -4.55
CA ASP A 16 -75.17 10.43 -5.40
C ASP A 16 -75.14 11.89 -4.94
N MET A 17 -73.91 12.44 -4.85
CA MET A 17 -73.47 13.53 -5.75
C MET A 17 -71.94 13.75 -5.72
N ASP A 18 -71.37 13.77 -6.92
CA ASP A 18 -70.17 14.50 -7.39
C ASP A 18 -68.77 14.18 -6.86
N ILE A 19 -68.09 13.31 -7.62
CA ILE A 19 -66.90 13.63 -8.45
C ILE A 19 -66.09 14.86 -8.00
N SER A 20 -65.43 14.71 -6.86
CA SER A 20 -64.15 15.32 -6.52
C SER A 20 -63.55 14.41 -5.46
N TRP A 21 -62.23 14.21 -5.44
CA TRP A 21 -61.49 13.33 -4.50
C TRP A 21 -61.11 11.91 -4.95
N LYS A 22 -61.09 11.60 -6.26
CA LYS A 22 -60.41 10.38 -6.78
C LYS A 22 -59.49 10.60 -7.99
N ILE A 23 -58.83 11.76 -8.07
CA ILE A 23 -57.67 11.99 -8.95
C ILE A 23 -56.41 12.39 -8.16
N PHE A 24 -56.44 12.34 -6.81
CA PHE A 24 -55.31 12.82 -5.99
C PHE A 24 -54.40 11.71 -5.42
N PHE A 25 -54.55 10.45 -5.82
CA PHE A 25 -53.69 9.34 -5.34
C PHE A 25 -53.24 8.33 -6.42
N LEU A 26 -53.28 8.74 -7.69
CA LEU A 26 -52.64 8.02 -8.80
C LEU A 26 -51.93 9.07 -9.67
N GLY A 27 -50.72 9.48 -9.27
CA GLY A 27 -49.99 10.51 -9.99
C GLY A 27 -48.88 11.23 -9.22
N VAL A 28 -48.21 10.58 -8.28
CA VAL A 28 -46.90 11.05 -7.77
C VAL A 28 -46.02 9.81 -7.53
N LEU A 29 -45.74 9.10 -8.62
CA LEU A 29 -44.65 8.11 -8.69
C LEU A 29 -44.03 8.27 -10.09
N LEU A 30 -43.58 9.49 -10.33
CA LEU A 30 -42.64 9.85 -11.38
C LEU A 30 -41.48 10.46 -10.63
N THR A 31 -40.41 9.68 -10.54
CA THR A 31 -39.03 10.07 -10.28
C THR A 31 -38.79 11.57 -10.37
N LEU A 32 -38.76 12.25 -9.23
CA LEU A 32 -37.87 13.40 -9.07
C LEU A 32 -36.47 12.83 -8.86
N LYS A 33 -35.86 12.30 -9.93
CA LYS A 33 -34.45 12.58 -10.15
C LYS A 33 -34.45 14.09 -10.34
N GLY A 34 -34.13 14.83 -9.28
CA GLY A 34 -33.86 16.24 -9.41
C GLY A 34 -32.74 16.36 -10.43
N GLN A 35 -33.08 16.72 -11.66
CA GLN A 35 -32.12 17.36 -12.53
C GLN A 35 -31.79 18.67 -11.83
N ALA A 36 -30.75 18.63 -11.00
CA ALA A 36 -29.96 19.82 -10.75
C ALA A 36 -29.57 20.33 -12.14
N LEU A 37 -30.14 21.46 -12.54
CA LEU A 37 -29.52 22.26 -13.59
C LEU A 37 -28.08 22.48 -13.15
N PRO A 38 -27.08 22.22 -14.01
CA PRO A 38 -25.69 22.34 -13.61
C PRO A 38 -25.44 23.80 -13.24
N ALA A 39 -25.27 24.05 -11.95
CA ALA A 39 -24.48 25.18 -11.52
C ALA A 39 -23.04 24.80 -11.88
N ASP A 40 -22.57 25.40 -12.97
CA ASP A 40 -21.21 25.33 -13.48
C ASP A 40 -20.23 25.85 -12.42
N TYR A 41 -19.78 24.95 -11.53
CA TYR A 41 -18.66 25.15 -10.60
C TYR A 41 -18.02 23.79 -10.27
N GLY A 42 -16.88 23.49 -10.94
CA GLY A 42 -15.89 22.48 -10.55
C GLY A 42 -16.25 21.04 -10.89
N GLY A 43 -15.44 20.39 -11.73
CA GLY A 43 -15.67 19.00 -12.12
C GLY A 43 -15.53 18.06 -10.91
N ASP A 44 -16.53 17.20 -10.72
CA ASP A 44 -16.55 16.23 -9.64
C ASP A 44 -16.32 14.83 -10.22
N ALA A 45 -15.18 14.23 -9.87
CA ALA A 45 -14.77 12.92 -10.35
C ALA A 45 -15.62 11.78 -9.79
N ASP A 46 -16.27 11.97 -8.64
CA ASP A 46 -17.19 10.99 -8.05
C ASP A 46 -18.66 11.46 -8.01
N ALA A 47 -18.95 12.66 -8.52
CA ALA A 47 -20.29 13.27 -8.47
C ALA A 47 -20.92 13.29 -7.05
N GLY A 48 -20.10 13.23 -5.99
CA GLY A 48 -20.57 13.12 -4.61
C GLY A 48 -21.00 11.72 -4.19
N GLU A 49 -20.88 10.71 -5.05
CA GLU A 49 -21.29 9.34 -4.78
C GLU A 49 -20.16 8.56 -4.09
N LEU A 50 -20.57 7.59 -3.25
CA LEU A 50 -19.62 6.65 -2.69
C LEU A 50 -19.10 5.76 -3.82
N ARG A 51 -17.79 5.54 -3.76
CA ARG A 51 -17.13 4.68 -4.72
C ARG A 51 -17.66 3.25 -4.66
N GLU A 52 -18.13 2.78 -5.80
CA GLU A 52 -18.50 1.37 -6.00
C GLU A 52 -17.29 0.44 -5.80
N ASP A 53 -17.57 -0.73 -5.24
CA ASP A 53 -16.57 -1.78 -5.06
C ASP A 53 -16.51 -2.72 -6.28
N ILE A 54 -15.46 -3.54 -6.37
CA ILE A 54 -15.20 -4.49 -7.47
C ILE A 54 -16.45 -5.31 -7.82
N LEU A 55 -17.14 -5.81 -6.80
CA LEU A 55 -18.28 -6.70 -6.95
C LEU A 55 -19.52 -5.98 -7.51
N GLU A 56 -19.71 -4.70 -7.16
CA GLU A 56 -20.78 -3.87 -7.70
C GLU A 56 -20.53 -3.56 -9.18
N ILE A 57 -19.29 -3.17 -9.51
CA ILE A 57 -18.84 -2.95 -10.90
C ILE A 57 -19.04 -4.21 -11.74
N ASN A 58 -18.65 -5.38 -11.22
CA ASN A 58 -18.76 -6.64 -11.94
C ASN A 58 -20.19 -7.14 -12.08
N LEU A 59 -21.07 -6.88 -11.10
CA LEU A 59 -22.48 -7.21 -11.20
C LEU A 59 -23.16 -6.52 -12.39
N GLU A 60 -22.80 -5.26 -12.66
CA GLU A 60 -23.31 -4.53 -13.82
C GLU A 60 -22.84 -5.12 -15.15
N SER A 61 -21.64 -5.71 -15.18
CA SER A 61 -21.08 -6.36 -16.37
C SER A 61 -21.78 -7.66 -16.80
N GLN A 62 -22.70 -8.18 -15.98
CA GLN A 62 -23.42 -9.46 -16.19
C GLN A 62 -22.53 -10.70 -16.39
N ARG A 63 -21.24 -10.63 -16.02
CA ARG A 63 -20.37 -11.81 -16.01
C ARG A 63 -20.68 -12.69 -14.79
N ASP A 64 -20.63 -14.00 -14.99
CA ASP A 64 -20.74 -14.98 -13.92
C ASP A 64 -19.34 -15.41 -13.49
N LEU A 65 -18.67 -14.52 -12.75
CA LEU A 65 -17.33 -14.72 -12.23
C LEU A 65 -17.42 -15.44 -10.87
N PHE A 66 -16.47 -16.35 -10.63
CA PHE A 66 -16.37 -17.04 -9.35
C PHE A 66 -16.06 -16.01 -8.26
N GLU A 67 -16.82 -16.00 -7.17
CA GLU A 67 -16.67 -14.99 -6.13
C GLU A 67 -16.67 -13.55 -6.69
N GLY A 68 -17.39 -13.30 -7.78
CA GLY A 68 -17.57 -11.96 -8.32
C GLY A 68 -16.46 -11.41 -9.20
N ASP A 69 -15.20 -11.81 -9.03
CA ASP A 69 -14.02 -11.24 -9.72
C ASP A 69 -12.92 -12.27 -10.04
N ILE A 70 -13.16 -13.56 -9.82
CA ILE A 70 -12.22 -14.62 -10.21
C ILE A 70 -12.71 -15.27 -11.50
N ALA A 71 -11.85 -15.25 -12.53
CA ALA A 71 -12.20 -15.65 -13.89
C ALA A 71 -12.62 -17.12 -14.07
N VAL A 72 -12.15 -18.02 -13.20
CA VAL A 72 -12.35 -19.47 -13.37
C VAL A 72 -12.61 -20.16 -12.03
N ASP A 73 -13.45 -21.20 -12.07
CA ASP A 73 -13.77 -22.07 -10.93
C ASP A 73 -12.49 -22.67 -10.28
N PRO A 74 -12.39 -22.61 -8.94
CA PRO A 74 -11.25 -22.99 -8.10
C PRO A 74 -10.72 -24.41 -8.30
N ARG A 75 -11.49 -25.34 -8.89
CA ARG A 75 -11.05 -26.73 -9.13
C ARG A 75 -9.81 -26.87 -10.03
N ARG A 76 -9.21 -25.77 -10.47
CA ARG A 76 -8.02 -25.72 -11.31
C ARG A 76 -6.74 -25.28 -10.57
N ASN A 77 -6.82 -24.36 -9.59
CA ASN A 77 -5.65 -23.83 -8.87
C ASN A 77 -6.00 -23.61 -7.39
N ALA A 78 -5.25 -24.21 -6.47
CA ALA A 78 -5.36 -23.92 -5.03
C ALA A 78 -4.19 -23.02 -4.61
N ILE A 79 -4.38 -22.13 -3.63
CA ILE A 79 -3.26 -21.31 -3.07
C ILE A 79 -2.12 -22.20 -2.51
N VAL A 80 -2.44 -23.45 -2.17
CA VAL A 80 -1.49 -24.46 -1.67
C VAL A 80 -0.59 -25.03 -2.78
N ASP A 81 -0.98 -24.94 -4.06
CA ASP A 81 -0.18 -25.50 -5.16
C ASP A 81 1.02 -24.61 -5.48
N GLU A 82 2.20 -25.00 -5.02
CA GLU A 82 3.47 -24.33 -5.30
C GLU A 82 3.76 -24.19 -6.80
N LYS A 83 3.19 -25.06 -7.65
CA LYS A 83 3.38 -24.95 -9.10
C LYS A 83 2.66 -23.75 -9.67
N ALA A 84 1.55 -23.33 -9.08
CA ALA A 84 0.80 -22.16 -9.53
C ALA A 84 1.39 -20.83 -9.02
N ARG A 85 2.58 -20.84 -8.41
CA ARG A 85 3.27 -19.61 -7.96
C ARG A 85 4.10 -19.00 -9.08
N TRP A 86 4.09 -17.68 -9.14
CA TRP A 86 4.92 -16.93 -10.10
C TRP A 86 6.41 -17.02 -9.76
N LYS A 87 7.25 -16.84 -10.79
CA LYS A 87 8.67 -16.52 -10.60
C LYS A 87 8.88 -15.03 -10.81
N PHE A 88 9.68 -14.41 -9.96
CA PHE A 88 9.95 -12.98 -10.05
C PHE A 88 11.23 -12.69 -10.85
N PRO A 89 11.27 -11.57 -11.59
CA PRO A 89 10.18 -10.61 -11.80
C PRO A 89 9.09 -11.13 -12.74
N ILE A 90 7.82 -10.79 -12.48
CA ILE A 90 6.65 -11.17 -13.29
C ILE A 90 6.66 -10.37 -14.60
N PRO A 91 6.67 -11.03 -15.78
CA PRO A 91 6.55 -10.33 -17.05
C PRO A 91 5.14 -9.75 -17.23
N TYR A 92 5.02 -8.49 -17.65
CA TYR A 92 3.74 -7.84 -17.89
C TYR A 92 3.63 -7.13 -19.24
N ILE A 93 2.40 -7.04 -19.74
CA ILE A 93 2.00 -6.23 -20.88
C ILE A 93 0.92 -5.24 -20.42
N LEU A 94 1.10 -3.95 -20.73
CA LEU A 94 0.04 -2.95 -20.64
C LEU A 94 -0.53 -2.75 -22.04
N THR A 95 -1.70 -3.35 -22.31
CA THR A 95 -2.31 -3.26 -23.63
C THR A 95 -2.75 -1.83 -23.96
N ASP A 96 -2.86 -1.53 -25.25
CA ASP A 96 -3.30 -0.22 -25.74
C ASP A 96 -4.81 0.00 -25.53
N SER A 97 -5.53 -1.01 -25.05
CA SER A 97 -6.95 -0.91 -24.67
C SER A 97 -7.17 -0.17 -23.34
N LEU A 98 -6.16 -0.15 -22.47
CA LEU A 98 -6.24 0.50 -21.16
C LEU A 98 -6.31 2.01 -21.29
N ASP A 99 -7.12 2.64 -20.45
CA ASP A 99 -7.08 4.08 -20.27
C ASP A 99 -5.71 4.50 -19.72
N LEU A 100 -5.28 5.71 -20.08
CA LEU A 100 -3.96 6.20 -19.67
C LEU A 100 -3.83 6.28 -18.15
N ASN A 101 -4.91 6.64 -17.45
CA ASN A 101 -4.95 6.65 -15.98
C ASN A 101 -4.71 5.26 -15.40
N ALA A 102 -5.39 4.23 -15.94
CA ALA A 102 -5.22 2.85 -15.51
C ALA A 102 -3.77 2.38 -15.67
N LYS A 103 -3.10 2.71 -16.77
CA LYS A 103 -1.67 2.39 -16.97
C LYS A 103 -0.80 2.99 -15.87
N GLY A 104 -0.99 4.27 -15.55
CA GLY A 104 -0.26 4.93 -14.45
C GLY A 104 -0.54 4.28 -13.10
N VAL A 105 -1.81 4.00 -12.79
CA VAL A 105 -2.23 3.37 -11.54
C VAL A 105 -1.68 1.94 -11.39
N ILE A 106 -1.61 1.16 -12.47
CA ILE A 106 -0.99 -0.17 -12.44
C ILE A 106 0.49 -0.08 -12.05
N LEU A 107 1.22 0.89 -12.61
CA LEU A 107 2.62 1.10 -12.26
C LEU A 107 2.79 1.58 -10.80
N GLN A 108 1.84 2.38 -10.27
CA GLN A 108 1.82 2.73 -8.86
C GLN A 108 1.65 1.50 -7.96
N ALA A 109 0.73 0.59 -8.30
CA ALA A 109 0.53 -0.67 -7.56
C ALA A 109 1.81 -1.53 -7.58
N PHE A 110 2.53 -1.60 -8.70
CA PHE A 110 3.83 -2.29 -8.76
C PHE A 110 4.85 -1.72 -7.76
N GLU A 111 4.90 -0.39 -7.59
CA GLU A 111 5.79 0.24 -6.60
C GLU A 111 5.40 -0.11 -5.16
N VAL A 112 4.11 -0.29 -4.85
CA VAL A 112 3.67 -0.78 -3.52
C VAL A 112 4.14 -2.21 -3.27
N TYR A 113 3.94 -3.11 -4.25
CA TYR A 113 4.47 -4.48 -4.16
C TYR A 113 5.99 -4.50 -3.93
N ARG A 114 6.74 -3.69 -4.69
CA ARG A 114 8.19 -3.57 -4.53
C ARG A 114 8.61 -3.01 -3.17
N LEU A 115 7.86 -2.06 -2.63
CA LEU A 115 8.16 -1.44 -1.33
C LEU A 115 7.92 -2.41 -0.17
N LYS A 116 6.85 -3.21 -0.26
CA LYS A 116 6.33 -3.99 0.87
C LYS A 116 6.62 -5.50 0.80
N SER A 117 7.13 -5.98 -0.33
CA SER A 117 7.43 -7.39 -0.57
C SER A 117 8.63 -7.58 -1.49
N CYS A 118 8.98 -8.84 -1.76
CA CYS A 118 9.97 -9.19 -2.78
C CYS A 118 9.38 -9.35 -4.20
N VAL A 119 8.07 -9.16 -4.36
CA VAL A 119 7.40 -9.21 -5.68
C VAL A 119 7.91 -8.07 -6.55
N ASP A 120 8.29 -8.42 -7.78
CA ASP A 120 8.75 -7.46 -8.78
C ASP A 120 8.14 -7.79 -10.14
N PHE A 121 8.12 -6.80 -11.01
CA PHE A 121 7.49 -6.82 -12.33
C PHE A 121 8.47 -6.31 -13.38
N LYS A 122 8.43 -6.88 -14.57
CA LYS A 122 9.23 -6.38 -15.70
C LYS A 122 8.41 -6.37 -17.00
N PRO A 123 8.69 -5.47 -17.95
CA PRO A 123 8.07 -5.54 -19.26
C PRO A 123 8.29 -6.90 -19.92
N TYR A 124 7.29 -7.39 -20.64
CA TYR A 124 7.35 -8.63 -21.41
C TYR A 124 8.40 -8.57 -22.54
N GLU A 125 9.23 -9.59 -22.64
CA GLU A 125 10.32 -9.71 -23.63
C GLU A 125 10.25 -11.01 -24.45
N GLY A 126 9.25 -11.86 -24.22
CA GLY A 126 9.06 -13.14 -24.93
C GLY A 126 8.87 -14.35 -24.02
N GLU A 127 8.57 -14.14 -22.73
CA GLU A 127 8.39 -15.20 -21.76
C GLU A 127 7.16 -16.08 -22.04
N SER A 128 7.20 -17.35 -21.68
CA SER A 128 6.06 -18.26 -21.92
C SER A 128 4.85 -17.96 -21.03
N THR A 129 5.07 -17.32 -19.88
CA THR A 129 4.03 -16.89 -18.94
C THR A 129 4.21 -15.41 -18.63
N TYR A 130 3.09 -14.69 -18.57
CA TYR A 130 3.04 -13.24 -18.36
C TYR A 130 1.62 -12.80 -17.99
N ILE A 131 1.53 -11.62 -17.36
CA ILE A 131 0.25 -10.95 -17.10
C ILE A 131 -0.02 -9.90 -18.19
N SER A 132 -1.19 -9.96 -18.82
CA SER A 132 -1.65 -8.95 -19.78
C SER A 132 -2.75 -8.09 -19.16
N PHE A 133 -2.40 -6.87 -18.74
CA PHE A 133 -3.38 -5.91 -18.25
C PHE A 133 -4.20 -5.36 -19.42
N THR A 134 -5.51 -5.58 -19.36
CA THR A 134 -6.42 -5.31 -20.48
C THR A 134 -7.69 -4.65 -19.98
N LYS A 135 -8.23 -3.68 -20.73
CA LYS A 135 -9.55 -3.10 -20.45
C LYS A 135 -10.63 -4.05 -20.98
N LEU A 136 -11.16 -4.89 -20.09
CA LEU A 136 -12.32 -5.74 -20.35
C LEU A 136 -13.47 -5.31 -19.44
N ASP A 137 -14.65 -5.93 -19.55
CA ASP A 137 -15.76 -5.61 -18.66
C ASP A 137 -15.46 -6.10 -17.25
N GLY A 138 -15.50 -5.19 -16.28
CA GLY A 138 -15.26 -5.46 -14.86
C GLY A 138 -13.79 -5.46 -14.44
N CYS A 139 -13.56 -5.63 -13.13
CA CYS A 139 -12.26 -5.82 -12.50
C CYS A 139 -12.15 -7.29 -12.12
N TRP A 140 -11.19 -8.04 -12.68
CA TRP A 140 -11.07 -9.46 -12.37
C TRP A 140 -9.72 -10.04 -12.76
N SER A 141 -9.39 -11.17 -12.16
CA SER A 141 -8.12 -11.86 -12.35
C SER A 141 -8.28 -13.39 -12.33
N PHE A 142 -7.25 -14.10 -12.78
CA PHE A 142 -7.09 -15.52 -12.49
C PHE A 142 -6.33 -15.68 -11.17
N VAL A 143 -6.49 -16.83 -10.52
CA VAL A 143 -5.73 -17.13 -9.30
C VAL A 143 -4.47 -17.92 -9.61
N GLY A 144 -3.29 -17.35 -9.33
CA GLY A 144 -1.97 -17.95 -9.59
C GLY A 144 -1.47 -17.84 -11.05
N ASP A 145 -0.29 -18.38 -11.32
CA ASP A 145 0.34 -18.54 -12.63
C ASP A 145 -0.29 -19.72 -13.40
N LEU A 146 -0.97 -19.44 -14.51
CA LEU A 146 -1.52 -20.45 -15.41
C LEU A 146 -0.49 -21.09 -16.34
N HIS A 147 0.78 -20.67 -16.25
CA HIS A 147 1.89 -21.06 -17.13
C HIS A 147 1.65 -20.72 -18.61
N THR A 148 0.89 -19.65 -18.84
CA THR A 148 0.56 -19.08 -20.15
C THR A 148 0.37 -17.58 -19.98
N GLY A 149 0.25 -16.84 -21.08
CA GLY A 149 -0.29 -15.48 -21.02
C GLY A 149 -1.70 -15.47 -20.42
N GLN A 150 -1.90 -14.70 -19.36
CA GLN A 150 -3.19 -14.56 -18.68
C GLN A 150 -3.59 -13.08 -18.52
N ASN A 151 -4.88 -12.80 -18.60
CA ASN A 151 -5.39 -11.45 -18.47
C ASN A 151 -5.63 -11.07 -17.01
N VAL A 152 -5.33 -9.82 -16.67
CA VAL A 152 -5.92 -9.11 -15.54
C VAL A 152 -6.77 -7.99 -16.13
N SER A 153 -8.07 -8.00 -15.82
CA SER A 153 -9.00 -6.99 -16.31
C SER A 153 -8.99 -5.78 -15.41
N ILE A 154 -8.58 -4.64 -15.96
CA ILE A 154 -8.76 -3.33 -15.33
C ILE A 154 -9.73 -2.56 -16.23
N GLY A 155 -11.02 -2.80 -16.01
CA GLY A 155 -12.11 -2.20 -16.74
C GLY A 155 -12.42 -0.77 -16.32
N GLU A 156 -13.57 -0.28 -16.78
CA GLU A 156 -14.13 1.01 -16.37
C GLU A 156 -14.32 1.04 -14.83
N ARG A 157 -13.90 2.12 -14.16
CA ARG A 157 -13.95 2.31 -12.69
C ARG A 157 -13.03 1.40 -11.86
N CYS A 158 -12.21 0.56 -12.49
CA CYS A 158 -11.25 -0.33 -11.83
C CYS A 158 -9.87 0.31 -11.61
N ASP A 159 -9.64 1.50 -12.16
CA ASP A 159 -8.36 2.20 -12.23
C ASP A 159 -7.98 2.90 -10.92
N THR A 160 -7.96 2.13 -9.83
CA THR A 160 -7.45 2.60 -8.53
C THR A 160 -6.40 1.65 -7.99
N LYS A 161 -5.46 2.22 -7.22
CA LYS A 161 -4.34 1.48 -6.64
C LYS A 161 -4.80 0.21 -5.90
N ALA A 162 -5.75 0.34 -4.97
CA ALA A 162 -6.24 -0.78 -4.16
C ALA A 162 -6.97 -1.87 -4.97
N ILE A 163 -7.68 -1.53 -6.05
CA ILE A 163 -8.29 -2.56 -6.92
C ILE A 163 -7.19 -3.30 -7.69
N VAL A 164 -6.21 -2.59 -8.25
CA VAL A 164 -5.11 -3.26 -8.96
C VAL A 164 -4.31 -4.14 -8.01
N GLU A 165 -4.05 -3.70 -6.78
CA GLU A 165 -3.42 -4.49 -5.72
C GLU A 165 -4.19 -5.78 -5.45
N HIS A 166 -5.52 -5.70 -5.29
CA HIS A 166 -6.42 -6.83 -5.10
C HIS A 166 -6.37 -7.84 -6.26
N GLU A 167 -6.52 -7.37 -7.50
CA GLU A 167 -6.49 -8.23 -8.69
C GLU A 167 -5.13 -8.89 -8.93
N LEU A 168 -4.05 -8.17 -8.58
CA LEU A 168 -2.70 -8.74 -8.58
C LEU A 168 -2.52 -9.77 -7.47
N LEU A 169 -3.16 -9.60 -6.31
CA LEU A 169 -3.06 -10.56 -5.22
C LEU A 169 -3.78 -11.87 -5.58
N HIS A 170 -4.91 -11.78 -6.29
CA HIS A 170 -5.49 -12.93 -7.00
C HIS A 170 -4.45 -13.55 -7.95
N ALA A 171 -3.86 -12.78 -8.86
CA ALA A 171 -2.87 -13.30 -9.81
C ALA A 171 -1.69 -13.99 -9.11
N LEU A 172 -1.31 -13.54 -7.90
CA LEU A 172 -0.26 -14.13 -7.08
C LEU A 172 -0.67 -15.41 -6.35
N GLY A 173 -1.96 -15.73 -6.28
CA GLY A 173 -2.48 -16.99 -5.74
C GLY A 173 -3.50 -16.84 -4.62
N PHE A 174 -3.96 -15.64 -4.29
CA PHE A 174 -4.87 -15.42 -3.16
C PHE A 174 -6.35 -15.54 -3.54
N TYR A 175 -7.13 -16.06 -2.59
CA TYR A 175 -8.60 -16.04 -2.61
C TYR A 175 -9.11 -15.02 -1.59
N HIS A 176 -10.42 -14.81 -1.56
CA HIS A 176 -11.02 -13.88 -0.61
C HIS A 176 -10.93 -14.33 0.85
N GLU A 177 -10.79 -13.37 1.76
CA GLU A 177 -10.67 -13.62 3.20
C GLU A 177 -11.96 -14.21 3.79
N GLN A 178 -13.13 -13.74 3.34
CA GLN A 178 -14.41 -14.29 3.82
C GLN A 178 -14.70 -15.71 3.33
N SER A 179 -13.85 -16.29 2.48
CA SER A 179 -14.00 -17.66 1.96
C SER A 179 -13.22 -18.70 2.76
N ARG A 180 -12.47 -18.27 3.79
CA ARG A 180 -11.75 -19.16 4.71
C ARG A 180 -12.65 -20.20 5.37
N SER A 181 -12.07 -21.34 5.72
CA SER A 181 -12.75 -22.46 6.40
C SER A 181 -13.34 -22.06 7.75
N ASP A 182 -12.63 -21.21 8.50
CA ASP A 182 -12.92 -20.71 9.84
C ASP A 182 -13.76 -19.42 9.88
N ARG A 183 -14.12 -18.82 8.74
CA ARG A 183 -14.75 -17.49 8.68
C ARG A 183 -16.03 -17.34 9.49
N ASP A 184 -16.80 -18.41 9.72
CA ASP A 184 -18.06 -18.36 10.48
C ASP A 184 -17.85 -18.08 11.99
N ASP A 185 -16.62 -18.20 12.50
CA ASP A 185 -16.27 -17.78 13.86
C ASP A 185 -16.09 -16.25 13.98
N TYR A 186 -15.88 -15.57 12.85
CA TYR A 186 -15.52 -14.15 12.76
C TYR A 186 -16.60 -13.28 12.13
N VAL A 187 -17.34 -13.84 11.15
CA VAL A 187 -18.40 -13.16 10.42
C VAL A 187 -19.64 -14.05 10.30
N LYS A 188 -20.79 -13.40 10.14
CA LYS A 188 -22.07 -14.04 9.86
C LYS A 188 -22.52 -13.66 8.47
N ILE A 189 -22.82 -14.69 7.67
CA ILE A 189 -23.44 -14.54 6.35
C ILE A 189 -24.97 -14.58 6.49
N TRP A 190 -25.64 -13.55 5.98
CA TRP A 190 -27.09 -13.42 5.91
C TRP A 190 -27.59 -13.92 4.56
N TRP A 191 -27.69 -15.24 4.44
CA TRP A 191 -28.03 -15.94 3.19
C TRP A 191 -29.34 -15.47 2.55
N ASP A 192 -30.32 -15.08 3.36
CA ASP A 192 -31.61 -14.57 2.92
C ASP A 192 -31.54 -13.17 2.31
N GLN A 193 -30.44 -12.45 2.51
CA GLN A 193 -30.18 -11.10 2.00
C GLN A 193 -29.30 -11.08 0.73
N ILE A 194 -28.80 -12.23 0.28
CA ILE A 194 -27.95 -12.35 -0.93
C ILE A 194 -28.82 -12.43 -2.19
N ILE A 195 -28.51 -11.65 -3.24
CA ILE A 195 -29.18 -11.73 -4.55
C ILE A 195 -29.29 -13.19 -5.02
N SER A 196 -30.49 -13.60 -5.45
CA SER A 196 -30.74 -14.97 -5.88
C SER A 196 -29.77 -15.40 -6.99
N GLY A 197 -29.11 -16.53 -6.81
CA GLY A 197 -28.10 -17.05 -7.74
C GLY A 197 -26.67 -16.62 -7.41
N ARG A 198 -26.46 -15.70 -6.47
CA ARG A 198 -25.14 -15.21 -6.01
C ARG A 198 -24.68 -15.81 -4.69
N GLU A 199 -25.42 -16.77 -4.14
CA GLU A 199 -25.08 -17.43 -2.87
C GLU A 199 -23.71 -18.14 -2.94
N HIS A 200 -23.33 -18.65 -4.11
CA HIS A 200 -22.07 -19.36 -4.29
C HIS A 200 -20.81 -18.50 -4.05
N ASN A 201 -20.92 -17.17 -4.16
CA ASN A 201 -19.84 -16.22 -3.87
C ASN A 201 -19.48 -16.14 -2.37
N PHE A 202 -20.31 -16.75 -1.52
CA PHE A 202 -20.11 -16.79 -0.08
C PHE A 202 -19.79 -18.21 0.40
N ASN A 203 -19.46 -19.15 -0.48
CA ASN A 203 -19.07 -20.48 -0.05
C ASN A 203 -17.75 -20.44 0.74
N LYS A 204 -17.56 -21.38 1.66
CA LYS A 204 -16.28 -21.61 2.33
C LYS A 204 -15.54 -22.73 1.65
N TYR A 205 -14.22 -22.71 1.75
CA TYR A 205 -13.37 -23.78 1.26
C TYR A 205 -12.54 -24.37 2.38
N THR A 206 -12.13 -25.62 2.18
CA THR A 206 -11.34 -26.40 3.12
C THR A 206 -9.86 -26.04 3.05
N ASP A 207 -9.09 -26.41 4.07
CA ASP A 207 -7.68 -26.01 4.22
C ASP A 207 -6.74 -26.64 3.17
N ASP A 208 -7.19 -27.69 2.47
CA ASP A 208 -6.50 -28.25 1.30
C ASP A 208 -6.68 -27.38 0.04
N PHE A 209 -7.61 -26.42 0.08
CA PHE A 209 -7.87 -25.49 -0.99
C PHE A 209 -7.39 -24.07 -0.67
N ILE A 210 -7.84 -23.49 0.45
CA ILE A 210 -7.39 -22.18 0.95
C ILE A 210 -6.58 -22.39 2.23
N THR A 211 -5.30 -22.02 2.19
CA THR A 211 -4.46 -21.98 3.40
C THR A 211 -4.51 -20.60 4.02
N ASP A 212 -4.60 -20.54 5.35
CA ASP A 212 -4.46 -19.31 6.12
C ASP A 212 -2.99 -18.91 6.34
N LEU A 213 -2.03 -19.77 5.93
CA LEU A 213 -0.60 -19.66 6.20
C LEU A 213 -0.30 -19.38 7.69
N ASN A 214 -1.12 -19.97 8.57
CA ASN A 214 -1.06 -19.82 10.02
C ASN A 214 -1.08 -18.34 10.47
N THR A 215 -2.02 -17.56 9.92
CA THR A 215 -2.32 -16.19 10.37
C THR A 215 -3.77 -16.11 10.89
N PRO A 216 -4.07 -15.17 11.81
CA PRO A 216 -5.43 -14.94 12.27
C PRO A 216 -6.36 -14.45 11.14
N TYR A 217 -7.67 -14.46 11.37
CA TYR A 217 -8.65 -13.84 10.46
C TYR A 217 -8.44 -12.34 10.41
N ASP A 218 -8.40 -11.80 9.19
CA ASP A 218 -8.06 -10.41 8.94
C ASP A 218 -9.25 -9.58 8.44
N TYR A 219 -9.85 -8.81 9.33
CA TYR A 219 -10.92 -7.89 8.96
C TYR A 219 -10.45 -6.71 8.09
N GLU A 220 -9.16 -6.38 8.09
CA GLU A 220 -8.57 -5.31 7.27
C GLU A 220 -8.06 -5.80 5.92
N SER A 221 -8.16 -7.10 5.61
CA SER A 221 -7.64 -7.66 4.36
C SER A 221 -8.25 -6.95 3.16
N ILE A 222 -7.41 -6.58 2.20
CA ILE A 222 -7.84 -6.05 0.91
C ILE A 222 -8.67 -7.07 0.12
N MET A 223 -8.54 -8.35 0.47
CA MET A 223 -9.29 -9.48 -0.09
C MET A 223 -10.60 -9.76 0.65
N HIS A 224 -10.99 -8.93 1.62
CA HIS A 224 -12.28 -9.10 2.30
C HIS A 224 -13.40 -8.36 1.55
N TYR A 225 -14.57 -8.99 1.45
CA TYR A 225 -15.80 -8.34 0.98
C TYR A 225 -16.29 -7.22 1.91
N ARG A 226 -17.07 -6.30 1.35
CA ARG A 226 -17.81 -5.28 2.11
C ARG A 226 -19.07 -5.86 2.75
N PRO A 227 -19.67 -5.17 3.74
CA PRO A 227 -20.93 -5.61 4.35
C PRO A 227 -22.08 -5.75 3.35
N LEU A 228 -22.13 -4.89 2.33
CA LEU A 228 -23.23 -4.78 1.36
C LEU A 228 -23.01 -5.59 0.07
N SER A 229 -21.90 -6.33 -0.05
CA SER A 229 -21.58 -7.10 -1.25
C SER A 229 -22.73 -8.06 -1.63
N PHE A 230 -23.21 -8.00 -2.88
CA PHE A 230 -24.30 -8.83 -3.40
C PHE A 230 -25.63 -8.77 -2.63
N ASN A 231 -25.95 -7.64 -1.97
CA ASN A 231 -27.20 -7.50 -1.23
C ASN A 231 -28.44 -7.34 -2.14
N LYS A 232 -29.59 -7.86 -1.68
CA LYS A 232 -30.89 -7.68 -2.35
C LYS A 232 -31.41 -6.26 -2.21
N GLU A 233 -31.24 -5.69 -1.02
CA GLU A 233 -31.77 -4.39 -0.64
C GLU A 233 -30.59 -3.48 -0.27
N PRO A 234 -30.45 -2.27 -0.86
CA PRO A 234 -29.22 -1.47 -0.83
C PRO A 234 -28.58 -1.23 0.55
N ASP A 235 -29.39 -1.13 1.61
CA ASP A 235 -28.93 -0.79 2.96
C ASP A 235 -28.88 -1.99 3.92
N ILE A 236 -29.16 -3.20 3.43
CA ILE A 236 -29.17 -4.42 4.27
C ILE A 236 -27.90 -5.23 3.96
N PRO A 237 -27.04 -5.50 4.96
CA PRO A 237 -25.80 -6.22 4.73
C PRO A 237 -26.02 -7.73 4.51
N THR A 238 -25.22 -8.31 3.63
CA THR A 238 -25.06 -9.76 3.47
C THR A 238 -24.03 -10.33 4.44
N ILE A 239 -23.08 -9.51 4.90
CA ILE A 239 -22.05 -9.90 5.87
C ILE A 239 -22.09 -8.94 7.07
N THR A 240 -22.11 -9.51 8.26
CA THR A 240 -21.84 -8.76 9.49
C THR A 240 -20.75 -9.46 10.30
N THR A 241 -19.81 -8.71 10.83
CA THR A 241 -18.80 -9.20 11.77
C THR A 241 -19.43 -9.60 13.10
N ALA A 242 -18.86 -10.62 13.76
CA ALA A 242 -19.29 -11.06 15.08
C ALA A 242 -19.05 -9.99 16.16
N ILE A 243 -18.02 -9.14 15.96
CA ILE A 243 -17.71 -7.98 16.78
C ILE A 243 -18.18 -6.73 16.03
N PRO A 244 -19.32 -6.11 16.39
CA PRO A 244 -19.97 -5.10 15.56
C PRO A 244 -19.12 -3.89 15.18
N ALA A 245 -18.12 -3.54 15.99
CA ALA A 245 -17.18 -2.46 15.71
C ALA A 245 -16.34 -2.69 14.44
N PHE A 246 -16.26 -3.93 13.94
CA PHE A 246 -15.48 -4.27 12.75
C PHE A 246 -16.31 -4.28 11.46
N ASN A 247 -17.62 -4.05 11.53
CA ASN A 247 -18.49 -3.97 10.34
C ASN A 247 -18.04 -2.87 9.37
N GLU A 248 -17.51 -1.79 9.91
CA GLU A 248 -17.04 -0.65 9.12
C GLU A 248 -15.57 -0.79 8.71
N ILE A 249 -14.89 -1.88 9.10
CA ILE A 249 -13.49 -2.17 8.76
C ILE A 249 -13.41 -3.05 7.51
N ILE A 250 -14.27 -4.08 7.44
CA ILE A 250 -14.26 -5.04 6.34
C ILE A 250 -14.51 -4.38 4.98
N GLY A 251 -13.75 -4.83 3.98
CA GLY A 251 -13.85 -4.31 2.61
C GLY A 251 -13.20 -2.94 2.39
N GLN A 252 -12.21 -2.60 3.21
CA GLN A 252 -11.35 -1.45 2.99
C GLN A 252 -10.65 -1.53 1.62
N ARG A 253 -10.42 -0.36 0.99
CA ARG A 253 -9.75 -0.20 -0.31
C ARG A 253 -8.70 0.91 -0.26
N LEU A 254 -7.84 0.84 0.75
CA LEU A 254 -6.70 1.75 0.96
C LEU A 254 -5.41 1.17 0.38
N ASP A 255 -5.02 0.01 0.91
CA ASP A 255 -3.74 -0.68 0.64
C ASP A 255 -3.79 -2.11 1.22
N PHE A 256 -2.71 -2.88 1.14
CA PHE A 256 -2.56 -4.14 1.85
C PHE A 256 -2.63 -3.98 3.37
N SER A 257 -3.28 -4.91 4.04
CA SER A 257 -3.14 -5.05 5.49
C SER A 257 -1.77 -5.63 5.86
N ALA A 258 -1.42 -5.57 7.15
CA ALA A 258 -0.23 -6.25 7.66
C ALA A 258 -0.25 -7.76 7.42
N ILE A 259 -1.43 -8.40 7.52
CA ILE A 259 -1.59 -9.85 7.38
C ILE A 259 -1.60 -10.28 5.91
N ASP A 260 -2.13 -9.46 4.99
CA ASP A 260 -2.00 -9.68 3.54
C ASP A 260 -0.51 -9.79 3.16
N LEU A 261 0.32 -8.86 3.65
CA LEU A 261 1.76 -8.85 3.40
C LEU A 261 2.48 -10.00 4.10
N GLU A 262 2.14 -10.31 5.35
CA GLU A 262 2.71 -11.45 6.07
C GLU A 262 2.49 -12.75 5.29
N ARG A 263 1.29 -12.94 4.74
CA ARG A 263 0.98 -14.11 3.93
C ARG A 263 1.68 -14.10 2.59
N LEU A 264 1.67 -12.98 1.88
CA LEU A 264 2.36 -12.85 0.60
C LEU A 264 3.85 -13.16 0.75
N ASN A 265 4.48 -12.57 1.76
CA ASN A 265 5.91 -12.74 2.04
C ASN A 265 6.24 -14.16 2.51
N ARG A 266 5.37 -14.81 3.30
CA ARG A 266 5.51 -16.24 3.64
C ARG A 266 5.34 -17.15 2.43
N MET A 267 4.40 -16.85 1.54
CA MET A 267 4.10 -17.68 0.37
C MET A 267 5.23 -17.65 -0.67
N TYR A 268 5.93 -16.53 -0.79
CA TYR A 268 7.04 -16.35 -1.73
C TYR A 268 8.43 -16.32 -1.07
N ASP A 269 8.52 -16.72 0.20
CA ASP A 269 9.77 -16.75 0.97
C ASP A 269 10.57 -15.43 0.90
N CYS A 270 9.85 -14.29 0.97
CA CYS A 270 10.46 -12.97 0.90
C CYS A 270 11.28 -12.68 2.17
N ALA A 271 12.60 -12.64 2.03
CA ALA A 271 13.51 -12.26 3.11
C ALA A 271 13.72 -10.74 3.22
N GLU A 272 13.58 -10.03 2.10
CA GLU A 272 13.78 -8.58 1.99
C GLU A 272 12.77 -8.00 1.01
N THR A 273 12.45 -6.73 1.19
CA THR A 273 11.68 -5.91 0.25
C THR A 273 12.51 -5.54 -0.98
N HIS A 274 11.87 -5.24 -2.11
CA HIS A 274 12.59 -4.85 -3.32
C HIS A 274 13.19 -3.44 -3.21
N THR A 275 12.40 -2.42 -2.83
CA THR A 275 12.80 -1.00 -2.86
C THR A 275 13.02 -0.33 -1.50
N LEU A 276 12.59 -0.88 -0.36
CA LEU A 276 12.92 -0.29 0.94
C LEU A 276 14.40 -0.60 1.28
N LEU A 277 15.22 0.44 1.46
CA LEU A 277 16.66 0.31 1.77
C LEU A 277 16.95 0.46 3.27
N ASP A 278 16.25 1.37 3.93
CA ASP A 278 16.46 1.67 5.33
C ASP A 278 15.19 2.24 5.98
N GLN A 279 15.01 1.96 7.26
CA GLN A 279 14.03 2.66 8.09
C GLN A 279 14.50 2.71 9.54
N CYS A 280 14.25 3.82 10.23
CA CYS A 280 14.67 4.01 11.61
C CYS A 280 13.78 4.97 12.38
N ALA A 281 13.01 4.42 13.33
CA ALA A 281 12.23 5.14 14.33
C ALA A 281 12.96 5.23 15.69
N PHE A 282 14.25 4.85 15.75
CA PHE A 282 15.09 4.93 16.95
C PHE A 282 14.61 4.20 18.22
N GLU A 283 13.59 3.36 18.15
CA GLU A 283 13.05 2.61 19.30
C GLU A 283 14.02 1.58 19.91
N GLN A 284 15.10 1.23 19.21
CA GLN A 284 16.10 0.27 19.67
C GLN A 284 17.46 0.93 19.95
N ILE A 285 18.19 0.42 20.95
CA ILE A 285 19.50 0.95 21.38
C ILE A 285 20.59 0.89 20.30
N ASN A 286 20.45 -0.01 19.32
CA ASN A 286 21.39 -0.09 18.20
C ASN A 286 21.18 1.03 17.17
N ILE A 287 20.16 1.88 17.33
CA ILE A 287 19.82 3.01 16.44
C ILE A 287 19.92 2.64 14.96
N CYS A 288 19.41 1.45 14.61
CA CYS A 288 19.39 0.91 13.24
C CYS A 288 20.78 0.78 12.57
N GLY A 289 21.84 0.78 13.38
CA GLY A 289 23.24 0.76 12.94
C GLY A 289 23.77 2.11 12.48
N MET A 290 23.08 3.21 12.78
CA MET A 290 23.62 4.56 12.58
C MET A 290 24.83 4.79 13.49
N ILE A 291 25.77 5.61 13.04
CA ILE A 291 27.01 5.93 13.73
C ILE A 291 27.14 7.44 13.91
N GLN A 292 27.92 7.84 14.91
CA GLN A 292 28.31 9.22 15.11
C GLN A 292 29.75 9.42 14.70
N ASN A 293 30.07 10.65 14.32
CA ASN A 293 31.44 11.03 14.10
C ASN A 293 32.08 11.37 15.46
N GLU A 294 33.37 11.09 15.61
CA GLU A 294 34.11 11.40 16.86
C GLU A 294 34.96 12.66 16.74
N ASN A 295 34.98 13.28 15.55
CA ASN A 295 35.87 14.40 15.21
C ASN A 295 35.15 15.73 14.99
N ASP A 296 33.83 15.76 15.14
CA ASP A 296 32.98 16.95 15.17
C ASP A 296 32.88 17.55 16.57
N ASP A 297 32.12 18.63 16.72
CA ASP A 297 32.14 19.46 17.92
C ASP A 297 31.23 18.92 19.04
N ASP A 298 30.26 18.06 18.69
CA ASP A 298 29.23 17.54 19.58
C ASP A 298 28.53 16.30 19.01
N ASP A 299 27.71 15.66 19.83
CA ASP A 299 27.05 14.39 19.52
C ASP A 299 25.53 14.54 19.36
N TRP A 300 24.95 13.66 18.54
CA TRP A 300 23.51 13.41 18.59
C TRP A 300 23.21 12.50 19.79
N VAL A 301 22.05 12.62 20.41
CA VAL A 301 21.70 11.81 21.59
C VAL A 301 20.35 11.16 21.36
N GLN A 302 20.32 9.83 21.44
CA GLN A 302 19.06 9.07 21.51
C GLN A 302 18.34 9.49 22.79
N THR A 303 17.25 10.22 22.62
CA THR A 303 16.54 10.89 23.70
C THR A 303 15.18 10.23 23.88
N LEU A 304 14.87 9.86 25.13
CA LEU A 304 13.55 9.35 25.48
C LEU A 304 12.52 10.49 25.42
N SER A 305 11.37 10.19 24.83
CA SER A 305 10.19 11.04 24.79
C SER A 305 9.79 11.54 26.19
N SER A 306 9.35 12.79 26.27
CA SER A 306 8.93 13.45 27.51
C SER A 306 7.72 14.34 27.25
N THR A 307 6.97 14.72 28.29
CA THR A 307 5.73 15.51 28.14
C THR A 307 5.90 16.85 27.40
N ASP A 308 7.09 17.44 27.45
CA ASP A 308 7.38 18.72 26.80
C ASP A 308 7.94 18.53 25.37
N ILE A 309 8.59 17.39 25.13
CA ILE A 309 9.26 17.05 23.88
C ILE A 309 8.98 15.57 23.59
N ASN A 310 7.91 15.34 22.82
CA ASN A 310 7.53 14.01 22.39
C ASN A 310 8.30 13.60 21.13
N ASP A 311 8.60 12.31 21.03
CA ASP A 311 8.94 11.62 19.78
C ASP A 311 7.80 11.74 18.76
N HIS A 312 8.12 11.53 17.49
CA HIS A 312 7.12 11.50 16.44
C HIS A 312 6.45 10.12 16.36
N THR A 313 7.20 9.03 16.53
CA THR A 313 6.74 7.65 16.37
C THR A 313 5.44 7.36 17.13
N LEU A 314 5.42 7.63 18.44
CA LEU A 314 4.28 7.39 19.34
C LEU A 314 3.46 8.66 19.62
N GLY A 315 3.93 9.84 19.20
CA GLY A 315 3.23 11.12 19.37
C GLY A 315 2.89 11.46 20.84
N GLY A 316 3.67 10.95 21.80
CA GLY A 316 3.40 11.11 23.23
C GLY A 316 2.17 10.36 23.77
N GLN A 317 1.58 9.45 23.00
CA GLN A 317 0.44 8.62 23.45
C GLN A 317 0.84 7.64 24.56
N CYS A 318 2.11 7.22 24.56
CA CYS A 318 2.68 6.38 25.61
C CYS A 318 3.64 7.21 26.46
N ARG A 319 3.29 7.40 27.74
CA ARG A 319 4.13 8.14 28.68
C ARG A 319 5.47 7.41 28.88
N ASP A 320 6.57 8.16 28.86
CA ASP A 320 7.94 7.67 29.10
C ASP A 320 8.35 6.53 28.14
N ALA A 321 7.83 6.55 26.90
CA ALA A 321 8.14 5.61 25.82
C ALA A 321 8.28 6.36 24.50
N GLY A 322 8.98 5.78 23.53
CA GLY A 322 9.31 6.43 22.26
C GLY A 322 10.67 7.14 22.32
N TYR A 323 11.43 7.07 21.23
CA TYR A 323 12.78 7.62 21.15
C TYR A 323 12.96 8.41 19.87
N PHE A 324 13.78 9.46 19.93
CA PHE A 324 14.21 10.24 18.77
C PHE A 324 15.69 10.62 18.92
N MET A 325 16.31 11.10 17.85
CA MET A 325 17.68 11.64 17.94
C MET A 325 17.64 13.15 18.13
N LYS A 326 18.35 13.66 19.15
CA LYS A 326 18.44 15.09 19.47
C LYS A 326 19.89 15.58 19.39
N PHE A 327 20.11 16.66 18.66
CA PHE A 327 21.30 17.50 18.81
C PHE A 327 20.92 18.74 19.65
N ASP A 328 21.57 18.92 20.80
CA ASP A 328 21.30 20.05 21.70
C ASP A 328 22.10 21.30 21.30
N THR A 329 21.41 22.32 20.81
CA THR A 329 22.03 23.57 20.34
C THR A 329 22.11 24.65 21.42
N ALA A 330 21.58 24.38 22.62
CA ALA A 330 21.53 25.36 23.70
C ALA A 330 22.93 25.75 24.19
N ASN A 331 23.18 27.06 24.28
CA ASN A 331 24.42 27.67 24.77
C ASN A 331 25.68 27.27 23.99
N LYS A 332 25.54 26.71 22.78
CA LYS A 332 26.65 26.35 21.90
C LYS A 332 27.15 27.57 21.12
N GLU A 333 28.40 27.52 20.67
CA GLU A 333 28.99 28.57 19.82
C GLU A 333 28.53 28.41 18.37
N VAL A 334 28.49 29.52 17.64
CA VAL A 334 28.12 29.52 16.22
C VAL A 334 29.13 28.68 15.43
N GLY A 335 28.63 27.76 14.62
CA GLY A 335 29.43 26.82 13.83
C GLY A 335 29.60 25.44 14.47
N HIS A 336 29.23 25.25 15.75
CA HIS A 336 29.19 23.91 16.35
C HIS A 336 28.29 22.99 15.53
N SER A 337 28.76 21.77 15.31
CA SER A 337 28.04 20.77 14.54
C SER A 337 28.12 19.37 15.14
N ALA A 338 27.08 18.59 14.89
CA ALA A 338 26.97 17.17 15.23
C ALA A 338 26.53 16.38 14.00
N ILE A 339 27.12 15.21 13.79
CA ILE A 339 26.92 14.36 12.62
C ILE A 339 26.38 12.99 13.02
N LEU A 340 25.24 12.60 12.44
CA LEU A 340 24.69 11.25 12.53
C LEU A 340 24.65 10.62 11.13
N GLU A 341 25.34 9.50 10.96
CA GLU A 341 25.56 8.85 9.67
C GLU A 341 24.93 7.45 9.63
N SER A 342 24.27 7.11 8.52
CA SER A 342 23.66 5.81 8.30
C SER A 342 24.70 4.70 8.24
N ARG A 343 24.25 3.43 8.34
CA ARG A 343 25.07 2.29 7.89
C ARG A 343 25.33 2.38 6.38
N ILE A 344 26.20 1.51 5.87
CA ILE A 344 26.41 1.39 4.42
C ILE A 344 25.17 0.76 3.79
N LEU A 345 24.67 1.39 2.74
CA LEU A 345 23.48 1.01 2.00
C LEU A 345 23.85 0.60 0.57
N TYR A 346 23.08 -0.33 0.01
CA TYR A 346 23.35 -0.96 -1.28
C TYR A 346 22.16 -0.73 -2.20
N PRO A 347 22.15 0.36 -2.96
CA PRO A 347 21.04 0.65 -3.85
C PRO A 347 20.96 -0.38 -5.00
N LYS A 348 19.75 -0.71 -5.43
CA LYS A 348 19.43 -1.57 -6.58
C LYS A 348 18.92 -0.73 -7.77
N ARG A 349 18.51 0.52 -7.53
CA ARG A 349 18.03 1.50 -8.53
C ARG A 349 18.86 2.79 -8.44
N GLY A 350 18.79 3.64 -9.47
CA GLY A 350 19.55 4.89 -9.56
C GLY A 350 18.93 6.10 -8.86
N TYR A 351 17.82 5.93 -8.15
CA TYR A 351 17.07 7.00 -7.48
C TYR A 351 16.45 6.50 -6.18
N GLN A 352 16.39 7.38 -5.20
CA GLN A 352 15.82 7.12 -3.89
C GLN A 352 15.11 8.36 -3.34
N CYS A 353 14.17 8.13 -2.43
CA CYS A 353 13.56 9.15 -1.61
C CYS A 353 13.92 8.92 -0.15
N LEU A 354 14.64 9.88 0.44
CA LEU A 354 14.86 9.93 1.88
C LEU A 354 13.77 10.79 2.51
N GLN A 355 12.90 10.13 3.26
CA GLN A 355 11.84 10.74 4.05
C GLN A 355 12.23 10.69 5.53
N PHE A 356 11.95 11.75 6.29
CA PHE A 356 12.10 11.74 7.75
C PHE A 356 11.30 12.87 8.37
N PHE A 357 10.95 12.69 9.63
CA PHE A 357 10.39 13.75 10.45
C PHE A 357 11.49 14.51 11.15
N TYR A 358 11.35 15.83 11.23
CA TYR A 358 12.28 16.70 11.91
C TYR A 358 11.54 17.78 12.71
N ARG A 359 12.20 18.27 13.75
CA ARG A 359 11.71 19.36 14.60
C ARG A 359 12.90 20.21 15.05
N ILE A 360 12.88 21.49 14.73
CA ILE A 360 13.92 22.45 15.15
C ILE A 360 13.31 23.38 16.20
N ILE A 361 13.89 23.39 17.40
CA ILE A 361 13.42 24.17 18.55
C ILE A 361 14.43 25.25 18.92
N GLY A 362 13.98 26.33 19.55
CA GLY A 362 14.84 27.48 19.91
C GLY A 362 14.80 28.67 18.94
N GLY A 363 13.90 28.64 17.95
CA GLY A 363 13.66 29.73 17.00
C GLY A 363 14.54 29.69 15.76
N PRO A 364 14.40 30.68 14.86
CA PRO A 364 14.94 30.61 13.52
C PRO A 364 16.47 30.61 13.52
N GLY A 365 17.06 29.91 12.57
CA GLY A 365 18.49 29.96 12.29
C GLY A 365 19.19 28.61 12.28
N ASP A 366 18.97 27.73 13.26
CA ASP A 366 19.71 26.46 13.32
C ASP A 366 19.42 25.63 12.06
N MET A 367 20.41 24.90 11.58
CA MET A 367 20.37 24.31 10.25
C MET A 367 20.58 22.80 10.34
N LEU A 368 19.76 22.05 9.61
CA LEU A 368 19.92 20.62 9.38
C LEU A 368 20.32 20.39 7.91
N VAL A 369 21.50 19.79 7.70
CA VAL A 369 22.05 19.55 6.38
C VAL A 369 22.12 18.05 6.10
N ILE A 370 21.63 17.64 4.94
CA ILE A 370 21.63 16.26 4.48
C ILE A 370 22.77 16.09 3.49
N TRP A 371 23.59 15.08 3.71
CA TRP A 371 24.77 14.78 2.90
C TRP A 371 24.78 13.33 2.44
N LEU A 372 25.50 13.09 1.34
CA LEU A 372 25.82 11.75 0.85
C LEU A 372 27.32 11.52 0.83
N ARG A 373 27.73 10.31 1.20
CA ARG A 373 29.11 9.83 1.08
C ARG A 373 29.11 8.53 0.30
N MET A 374 29.71 8.57 -0.88
CA MET A 374 29.80 7.43 -1.79
C MET A 374 31.04 6.57 -1.47
N ASP A 375 30.91 5.26 -1.59
CA ASP A 375 32.00 4.30 -1.45
C ASP A 375 32.07 3.44 -2.72
N ASP A 376 33.12 3.61 -3.51
CA ASP A 376 33.30 2.91 -4.79
C ASP A 376 33.80 1.46 -4.64
N GLY A 377 33.83 0.92 -3.42
CA GLY A 377 34.28 -0.45 -3.16
C GLY A 377 35.80 -0.61 -3.13
N THR A 378 36.58 0.44 -3.40
CA THR A 378 38.05 0.40 -3.31
C THR A 378 38.58 0.71 -1.91
N GLY A 379 37.70 1.06 -0.97
CA GLY A 379 38.06 1.57 0.35
C GLY A 379 38.51 3.04 0.34
N THR A 380 38.55 3.68 -0.84
CA THR A 380 38.82 5.12 -0.98
C THR A 380 37.50 5.89 -0.94
N VAL A 381 37.08 6.25 0.26
CA VAL A 381 35.85 7.03 0.50
C VAL A 381 35.88 8.34 -0.31
N ARG A 382 34.84 8.58 -1.12
CA ARG A 382 34.70 9.83 -1.87
C ARG A 382 34.32 10.99 -0.96
N LYS A 383 34.58 12.22 -1.44
CA LYS A 383 34.19 13.45 -0.75
C LYS A 383 32.68 13.50 -0.51
N PRO A 384 32.23 13.98 0.67
CA PRO A 384 30.82 14.16 0.93
C PRO A 384 30.19 15.18 -0.04
N ARG A 385 28.97 14.90 -0.49
CA ARG A 385 28.15 15.78 -1.35
C ARG A 385 26.98 16.30 -0.55
N LYS A 386 26.84 17.62 -0.45
CA LYS A 386 25.65 18.24 0.14
C LYS A 386 24.46 18.00 -0.77
N VAL A 387 23.35 17.55 -0.21
CA VAL A 387 22.12 17.25 -0.96
C VAL A 387 21.04 18.26 -0.67
N HIS A 388 20.76 18.49 0.61
CA HIS A 388 19.65 19.34 1.03
C HIS A 388 20.00 20.12 2.30
N THR A 389 19.31 21.23 2.53
CA THR A 389 19.54 22.09 3.69
C THR A 389 18.20 22.63 4.17
N ILE A 390 17.90 22.37 5.44
CA ILE A 390 16.69 22.80 6.12
C ILE A 390 17.11 23.85 7.15
N HIS A 391 16.39 24.98 7.15
CA HIS A 391 16.58 26.04 8.12
C HIS A 391 15.44 26.02 9.14
N GLY A 392 15.78 26.15 10.42
CA GLY A 392 14.80 26.36 11.47
C GLY A 392 14.02 27.65 11.25
N ASP A 393 12.72 27.60 11.50
CA ASP A 393 11.80 28.73 11.47
C ASP A 393 11.19 28.96 12.86
N ASP A 394 10.16 29.81 12.93
CA ASP A 394 9.45 30.11 14.19
C ASP A 394 8.50 28.97 14.62
N ASN A 395 8.18 28.02 13.74
CA ASN A 395 7.28 26.92 14.02
C ASN A 395 8.07 25.68 14.50
N SER A 396 7.93 25.42 15.79
CA SER A 396 8.59 24.30 16.47
C SER A 396 7.81 22.99 16.44
N SER A 397 6.84 22.78 15.55
CA SER A 397 6.16 21.50 15.37
C SER A 397 7.06 20.46 14.69
N TRP A 398 6.66 19.18 14.76
CA TRP A 398 7.18 18.18 13.83
C TRP A 398 6.80 18.56 12.40
N LYS A 399 7.71 18.27 11.46
CA LYS A 399 7.56 18.48 10.02
C LYS A 399 8.16 17.31 9.29
N ILE A 400 7.68 17.05 8.08
CA ILE A 400 8.23 16.01 7.21
C ILE A 400 9.14 16.63 6.14
N ALA A 401 10.25 15.97 5.85
CA ALA A 401 11.12 16.29 4.73
C ALA A 401 11.17 15.10 3.75
N HIS A 402 11.22 15.41 2.46
CA HIS A 402 11.47 14.45 1.39
C HIS A 402 12.67 14.94 0.59
N VAL A 403 13.71 14.11 0.49
CA VAL A 403 14.98 14.46 -0.13
C VAL A 403 15.32 13.45 -1.20
N THR A 404 15.29 13.88 -2.45
CA THR A 404 15.66 13.06 -3.60
C THR A 404 17.16 12.77 -3.60
N LEU A 405 17.52 11.49 -3.62
CA LEU A 405 18.89 11.00 -3.79
C LEU A 405 18.99 10.30 -5.15
N ASN A 406 20.11 10.47 -5.83
CA ASN A 406 20.37 9.82 -7.13
C ASN A 406 21.73 9.14 -7.04
N THR A 407 21.73 7.88 -6.60
CA THR A 407 22.95 7.12 -6.35
C THR A 407 22.80 5.66 -6.76
N GLU A 408 23.81 5.15 -7.46
CA GLU A 408 23.91 3.75 -7.89
C GLU A 408 25.00 2.97 -7.14
N ASP A 409 26.04 3.66 -6.63
CA ASP A 409 27.06 3.01 -5.81
C ASP A 409 26.58 2.88 -4.36
N LYS A 410 27.19 1.96 -3.59
CA LYS A 410 26.95 1.90 -2.15
C LYS A 410 27.32 3.23 -1.47
N PHE A 411 26.52 3.64 -0.50
CA PHE A 411 26.65 4.97 0.10
C PHE A 411 26.23 4.99 1.57
N ARG A 412 26.50 6.13 2.21
CA ARG A 412 25.90 6.53 3.48
C ARG A 412 25.24 7.89 3.30
N TYR A 413 24.04 8.06 3.84
CA TYR A 413 23.48 9.39 4.06
C TYR A 413 23.81 9.84 5.48
N PHE A 414 23.94 11.14 5.71
CA PHE A 414 24.17 11.65 7.05
C PHE A 414 23.55 13.02 7.28
N PHE A 415 23.13 13.23 8.52
CA PHE A 415 22.55 14.46 9.03
C PHE A 415 23.64 15.24 9.75
N GLN A 416 23.81 16.50 9.37
CA GLN A 416 24.64 17.46 10.08
C GLN A 416 23.72 18.52 10.69
N GLY A 417 23.62 18.54 12.01
CA GLY A 417 23.06 19.68 12.74
C GLY A 417 24.10 20.79 12.86
N THR A 418 23.72 22.05 12.71
CA THR A 418 24.64 23.19 12.82
C THR A 418 23.99 24.36 13.53
N VAL A 419 24.70 24.87 14.53
CA VAL A 419 24.32 26.07 15.30
C VAL A 419 24.68 27.30 14.48
N THR A 420 23.70 28.15 14.17
CA THR A 420 23.96 29.37 13.39
C THR A 420 23.81 30.64 14.22
N SER A 421 23.22 30.54 15.41
CA SER A 421 23.02 31.66 16.32
C SER A 421 23.08 31.19 17.76
N LYS A 422 23.67 32.01 18.64
CA LYS A 422 23.82 31.68 20.05
C LYS A 422 22.50 31.88 20.78
N LYS A 423 21.95 30.81 21.37
CA LYS A 423 20.64 30.78 22.02
C LYS A 423 20.73 30.14 23.41
N ALA A 424 19.87 30.55 24.33
CA ALA A 424 19.81 29.97 25.68
C ALA A 424 19.15 28.58 25.72
N PHE A 425 18.33 28.28 24.71
CA PHE A 425 17.60 27.03 24.52
C PHE A 425 17.50 26.75 23.02
N GLY A 426 17.62 25.48 22.64
CA GLY A 426 17.44 25.04 21.26
C GLY A 426 17.73 23.55 21.08
N GLY A 427 17.44 23.06 19.89
CA GLY A 427 17.77 21.69 19.51
C GLY A 427 17.27 21.33 18.12
N ILE A 428 17.91 20.34 17.52
CA ILE A 428 17.47 19.74 16.26
C ILE A 428 17.13 18.29 16.55
N LEU A 429 15.91 17.90 16.20
CA LEU A 429 15.37 16.57 16.43
C LEU A 429 15.06 15.93 15.09
N ILE A 430 15.32 14.63 14.96
CA ILE A 430 14.94 13.81 13.82
C ILE A 430 14.36 12.49 14.30
N ASP A 431 13.40 11.98 13.54
CA ASP A 431 12.68 10.74 13.85
C ASP A 431 12.04 10.13 12.59
N ASP A 432 11.55 8.89 12.70
CA ASP A 432 10.80 8.16 11.66
C ASP A 432 11.44 8.28 10.25
N ILE A 433 12.72 7.90 10.16
CA ILE A 433 13.47 7.93 8.90
C ILE A 433 13.03 6.76 8.03
N ILE A 434 12.73 7.02 6.76
CA ILE A 434 12.46 6.02 5.72
C ILE A 434 13.31 6.35 4.50
N LEU A 435 14.04 5.37 3.97
CA LEU A 435 14.74 5.47 2.71
C LEU A 435 14.26 4.35 1.79
N SER A 436 13.62 4.74 0.70
CA SER A 436 13.14 3.83 -0.34
C SER A 436 13.69 4.22 -1.70
N GLU A 437 13.85 3.25 -2.59
CA GLU A 437 14.22 3.44 -3.99
C GLU A 437 13.02 3.84 -4.84
N THR A 438 12.34 4.90 -4.43
CA THR A 438 11.15 5.47 -5.05
C THR A 438 11.39 6.94 -5.39
N THR A 439 10.51 7.53 -6.19
CA THR A 439 10.50 8.97 -6.42
C THR A 439 9.92 9.69 -5.20
N CYS A 440 10.52 10.82 -4.81
CA CYS A 440 9.90 11.68 -3.81
C CYS A 440 8.66 12.38 -4.37
N PRO A 441 7.67 12.69 -3.51
CA PRO A 441 6.52 13.47 -3.93
C PRO A 441 6.92 14.88 -4.38
N SER A 442 6.30 15.37 -5.45
CA SER A 442 6.57 16.69 -6.04
C SER A 442 5.97 17.84 -5.22
N GLY A 443 4.83 17.61 -4.58
CA GLY A 443 4.21 18.53 -3.63
C GLY A 443 3.85 17.83 -2.32
N VAL A 444 4.08 18.53 -1.20
CA VAL A 444 3.76 18.04 0.14
C VAL A 444 3.08 19.17 0.91
N TRP A 445 1.87 18.94 1.38
CA TRP A 445 1.09 19.87 2.18
C TRP A 445 0.82 19.26 3.56
N MET A 446 1.32 19.93 4.59
CA MET A 446 1.07 19.56 5.99
C MET A 446 0.01 20.50 6.57
N VAL A 447 -1.17 19.95 6.83
CA VAL A 447 -2.31 20.68 7.40
C VAL A 447 -2.34 20.47 8.90
N GLN A 448 -1.93 21.49 9.65
CA GLN A 448 -1.83 21.41 11.10
C GLN A 448 -3.15 21.75 11.79
N ASN A 449 -3.35 21.21 13.00
CA ASN A 449 -4.56 21.42 13.80
C ASN A 449 -5.84 21.05 13.02
N PHE A 450 -5.81 19.88 12.37
CA PHE A 450 -6.87 19.45 11.46
C PHE A 450 -8.20 19.24 12.18
N THR A 451 -8.18 18.77 13.43
CA THR A 451 -9.38 18.65 14.27
C THR A 451 -9.99 20.03 14.54
N GLY A 452 -9.17 21.04 14.80
CA GLY A 452 -9.64 22.43 14.90
C GLY A 452 -10.29 22.90 13.60
N LEU A 453 -9.69 22.55 12.46
CA LEU A 453 -10.18 22.84 11.11
C LEU A 453 -11.55 22.20 10.82
N LEU A 454 -11.75 20.94 11.22
CA LEU A 454 -13.04 20.26 11.14
C LEU A 454 -14.14 20.96 11.96
N LEU A 455 -13.79 21.60 13.08
CA LEU A 455 -14.75 22.33 13.91
C LEU A 455 -15.04 23.75 13.41
N SER A 456 -14.05 24.43 12.84
CA SER A 456 -14.16 25.84 12.45
C SER A 456 -14.66 26.08 11.03
N THR A 457 -14.43 25.14 10.12
CA THR A 457 -14.73 25.32 8.70
C THR A 457 -16.13 24.84 8.37
N ALA A 458 -16.98 25.71 7.83
CA ALA A 458 -18.34 25.32 7.46
C ALA A 458 -18.33 24.34 6.27
N HIS A 459 -19.38 23.50 6.20
CA HIS A 459 -19.63 22.63 5.05
C HIS A 459 -19.63 23.43 3.73
N GLY A 460 -18.98 22.90 2.69
CA GLY A 460 -18.82 23.57 1.39
C GLY A 460 -17.71 24.62 1.32
N ILE A 461 -16.96 24.85 2.40
CA ILE A 461 -15.80 25.76 2.42
C ILE A 461 -14.51 24.96 2.36
N SER A 462 -13.63 25.32 1.43
CA SER A 462 -12.30 24.74 1.31
C SER A 462 -11.23 25.53 2.08
N VAL A 463 -10.20 24.81 2.48
CA VAL A 463 -8.86 25.33 2.76
C VAL A 463 -7.94 24.97 1.60
N ARG A 464 -6.96 25.82 1.33
CA ARG A 464 -6.18 25.76 0.10
C ARG A 464 -4.69 25.66 0.39
N SER A 465 -3.99 24.85 -0.41
CA SER A 465 -2.54 24.76 -0.39
C SER A 465 -1.87 25.90 -1.15
N ASP A 466 -0.58 26.10 -0.88
CA ASP A 466 0.29 26.81 -1.80
C ASP A 466 0.38 26.07 -3.15
N CYS A 467 0.86 26.76 -4.19
CA CYS A 467 1.11 26.12 -5.47
C CYS A 467 2.46 25.40 -5.45
N PHE A 468 2.46 24.14 -5.89
CA PHE A 468 3.62 23.31 -6.15
C PHE A 468 3.96 23.32 -7.64
N TYR A 469 5.12 22.76 -7.98
CA TYR A 469 5.60 22.66 -9.36
C TYR A 469 6.12 21.26 -9.63
N ASN A 470 5.78 20.69 -10.80
CA ASN A 470 6.35 19.42 -11.24
C ASN A 470 7.70 19.66 -11.95
N SER A 471 8.35 18.58 -12.38
CA SER A 471 9.63 18.66 -13.10
C SER A 471 9.55 19.34 -14.47
N GLU A 472 8.36 19.45 -15.06
CA GLU A 472 8.14 20.14 -16.34
C GLU A 472 7.98 21.66 -16.16
N GLY A 473 7.56 22.10 -14.97
CA GLY A 473 7.30 23.51 -14.64
C GLY A 473 5.82 23.88 -14.51
N TYR A 474 4.88 22.93 -14.64
CA TYR A 474 3.45 23.21 -14.39
C TYR A 474 3.23 23.54 -12.92
N GLY A 475 2.64 24.70 -12.65
CA GLY A 475 2.15 25.06 -11.33
C GLY A 475 0.81 24.38 -11.03
N TYR A 476 0.61 23.87 -9.81
CA TYR A 476 -0.66 23.26 -9.38
C TYR A 476 -0.85 23.32 -7.86
N GLY A 477 -2.08 23.19 -7.38
CA GLY A 477 -2.40 23.19 -5.96
C GLY A 477 -3.57 22.28 -5.63
N ILE A 478 -3.83 22.14 -4.32
CA ILE A 478 -4.89 21.33 -3.75
C ILE A 478 -5.85 22.22 -2.97
N ASP A 479 -7.14 21.98 -3.18
CA ASP A 479 -8.23 22.50 -2.35
C ASP A 479 -8.82 21.33 -1.55
N MET A 480 -8.91 21.52 -0.23
CA MET A 480 -9.45 20.51 0.68
C MET A 480 -10.70 21.07 1.36
N TYR A 481 -11.79 20.33 1.28
CA TYR A 481 -13.05 20.62 1.95
C TYR A 481 -13.17 19.73 3.19
N PRO A 482 -12.80 20.20 4.40
CA PRO A 482 -12.70 19.34 5.57
C PRO A 482 -14.04 18.70 5.94
N ASN A 483 -15.14 19.43 5.74
CA ASN A 483 -16.50 18.96 6.01
C ASN A 483 -17.28 18.77 4.71
N GLY A 484 -16.65 18.36 3.61
CA GLY A 484 -17.31 18.04 2.33
C GLY A 484 -17.68 19.26 1.47
N ARG A 485 -17.88 19.02 0.17
CA ARG A 485 -18.36 20.02 -0.82
C ARG A 485 -19.86 20.25 -0.66
N ILE A 486 -20.38 21.39 -1.15
CA ILE A 486 -21.76 21.85 -0.91
C ILE A 486 -22.87 20.88 -1.36
N ASN A 487 -22.57 20.00 -2.33
CA ASN A 487 -23.51 19.02 -2.88
C ASN A 487 -23.15 17.57 -2.47
N ALA A 488 -22.31 17.39 -1.46
CA ALA A 488 -21.82 16.09 -1.02
C ALA A 488 -22.04 15.87 0.49
N SER A 489 -21.71 14.67 0.98
CA SER A 489 -21.79 14.37 2.41
C SER A 489 -20.83 15.23 3.23
N ALA A 490 -21.29 15.69 4.40
CA ALA A 490 -20.46 16.45 5.34
C ALA A 490 -19.52 15.56 6.18
N ASP A 491 -19.73 14.24 6.16
CA ASP A 491 -18.95 13.26 6.94
C ASP A 491 -17.65 12.84 6.22
N TYR A 492 -17.35 13.47 5.09
CA TYR A 492 -16.19 13.19 4.25
C TYR A 492 -15.36 14.45 4.04
N VAL A 493 -14.05 14.24 3.91
CA VAL A 493 -13.14 15.25 3.35
C VAL A 493 -13.20 15.15 1.84
N GLY A 494 -13.52 16.26 1.18
CA GLY A 494 -13.37 16.42 -0.27
C GLY A 494 -11.98 16.97 -0.59
N VAL A 495 -11.38 16.52 -1.70
CA VAL A 495 -10.06 16.98 -2.15
C VAL A 495 -10.09 17.18 -3.66
N THR A 496 -9.73 18.39 -4.09
CA THR A 496 -9.68 18.80 -5.48
C THR A 496 -8.31 19.33 -5.86
N PHE A 497 -7.99 19.24 -7.15
CA PHE A 497 -6.76 19.69 -7.77
C PHE A 497 -7.07 20.82 -8.76
N HIS A 498 -6.18 21.79 -8.86
CA HIS A 498 -6.25 22.86 -9.86
C HIS A 498 -4.85 23.24 -10.34
N LEU A 499 -4.75 23.70 -11.57
CA LEU A 499 -3.52 24.29 -12.11
C LEU A 499 -3.35 25.72 -11.59
N CYS A 500 -2.11 26.15 -11.36
CA CYS A 500 -1.74 27.51 -10.98
C CYS A 500 -0.93 28.17 -12.09
N SER A 501 -1.11 29.47 -12.31
CA SER A 501 -0.25 30.20 -13.23
C SER A 501 1.16 30.33 -12.65
N GLY A 502 2.17 29.97 -13.43
CA GLY A 502 3.59 30.08 -13.07
C GLY A 502 4.39 30.93 -14.05
N GLU A 503 5.66 31.13 -13.73
CA GLU A 503 6.62 31.85 -14.58
C GLU A 503 6.90 31.11 -15.89
N ASP A 504 6.80 29.78 -15.88
CA ASP A 504 7.10 28.89 -17.01
C ASP A 504 5.92 28.74 -17.99
N ASP A 505 4.72 29.23 -17.66
CA ASP A 505 3.50 29.05 -18.45
C ASP A 505 3.61 29.49 -19.92
N ALA A 506 4.55 30.38 -20.24
CA ALA A 506 4.77 30.88 -21.59
C ALA A 506 5.43 29.86 -22.53
N VAL A 507 6.15 28.87 -21.98
CA VAL A 507 6.85 27.84 -22.75
C VAL A 507 6.20 26.46 -22.65
N LEU A 508 5.32 26.26 -21.66
CA LEU A 508 4.57 25.01 -21.48
C LEU A 508 3.50 24.81 -22.56
N GLU A 509 3.18 23.54 -22.81
CA GLU A 509 2.10 23.15 -23.73
C GLU A 509 0.74 23.24 -23.02
N TRP A 510 -0.28 23.72 -23.74
CA TRP A 510 -1.63 23.89 -23.19
C TRP A 510 -2.68 23.42 -24.21
N PRO A 511 -3.72 22.67 -23.80
CA PRO A 511 -3.96 22.14 -22.45
C PRO A 511 -2.87 21.17 -21.98
N ALA A 512 -2.69 21.05 -20.67
CA ALA A 512 -1.73 20.15 -20.05
C ALA A 512 -2.22 18.70 -20.13
N ILE A 513 -2.22 18.09 -21.32
CA ILE A 513 -2.81 16.77 -21.59
C ILE A 513 -1.93 15.62 -21.11
N ASN A 514 -2.49 14.45 -20.82
CA ASN A 514 -1.76 13.20 -20.51
C ASN A 514 -0.89 13.23 -19.24
N ARG A 515 -1.13 14.18 -18.32
CA ARG A 515 -0.45 14.22 -17.03
C ARG A 515 -1.34 13.58 -15.99
N GLN A 516 -0.80 12.65 -15.21
CA GLN A 516 -1.52 12.02 -14.13
C GLN A 516 -1.30 12.82 -12.84
N ALA A 517 -2.39 13.35 -12.28
CA ALA A 517 -2.41 13.89 -10.94
C ALA A 517 -2.66 12.75 -9.95
N THR A 518 -1.75 12.55 -9.00
CA THR A 518 -1.90 11.55 -7.93
C THR A 518 -1.87 12.24 -6.59
N ILE A 519 -2.99 12.22 -5.87
CA ILE A 519 -3.14 12.83 -4.55
C ILE A 519 -3.19 11.71 -3.52
N THR A 520 -2.40 11.82 -2.46
CA THR A 520 -2.35 10.84 -1.38
C THR A 520 -2.49 11.52 -0.03
N ILE A 521 -3.46 11.07 0.77
CA ILE A 521 -3.50 11.36 2.21
C ILE A 521 -2.68 10.27 2.91
N MET A 522 -1.59 10.67 3.55
CA MET A 522 -0.59 9.76 4.10
C MET A 522 -1.06 9.15 5.43
N ASP A 523 -0.95 7.82 5.54
CA ASP A 523 -0.94 7.14 6.84
C ASP A 523 0.46 7.26 7.43
N GLN A 524 0.61 8.00 8.53
CA GLN A 524 1.91 8.40 9.10
C GLN A 524 2.50 7.32 10.03
N ASP A 525 2.31 6.04 9.68
CA ASP A 525 2.91 4.91 10.39
C ASP A 525 4.45 4.96 10.25
N PRO A 526 5.20 4.78 11.34
CA PRO A 526 6.66 4.80 11.30
C PRO A 526 7.27 3.64 10.49
N ASP A 527 6.55 2.52 10.32
CA ASP A 527 6.97 1.42 9.45
C ASP A 527 6.38 1.60 8.05
N ALA A 528 7.25 1.83 7.07
CA ALA A 528 6.83 2.06 5.69
C ALA A 528 6.01 0.90 5.11
N THR A 529 6.21 -0.32 5.61
CA THR A 529 5.49 -1.50 5.14
C THR A 529 4.05 -1.57 5.66
N LEU A 530 3.75 -0.88 6.76
CA LEU A 530 2.43 -0.86 7.41
C LEU A 530 1.58 0.36 7.05
N GLN A 531 2.14 1.32 6.31
CA GLN A 531 1.40 2.49 5.85
C GLN A 531 0.28 2.11 4.88
N MET A 532 -0.97 2.43 5.22
CA MET A 532 -2.15 2.21 4.36
C MET A 532 -2.70 3.54 3.84
N SER A 533 -1.85 4.30 3.15
CA SER A 533 -2.17 5.63 2.64
C SER A 533 -3.31 5.60 1.61
N ASN A 534 -4.18 6.62 1.65
CA ASN A 534 -5.32 6.73 0.74
C ASN A 534 -4.93 7.55 -0.48
N SER A 535 -4.83 6.91 -1.64
CA SER A 535 -4.37 7.52 -2.89
C SER A 535 -5.47 7.49 -3.95
N ARG A 536 -5.64 8.59 -4.68
CA ARG A 536 -6.48 8.65 -5.89
C ARG A 536 -5.75 9.38 -7.01
N SER A 537 -6.04 8.97 -8.24
CA SER A 537 -5.42 9.54 -9.43
C SER A 537 -6.45 9.77 -10.53
N PHE A 538 -6.23 10.83 -11.31
CA PHE A 538 -6.88 11.05 -12.60
C PHE A 538 -5.83 11.51 -13.61
N THR A 539 -6.13 11.39 -14.90
CA THR A 539 -5.26 11.88 -15.98
C THR A 539 -5.94 13.00 -16.73
N THR A 540 -5.20 14.07 -17.01
CA THR A 540 -5.68 15.23 -17.74
C THR A 540 -5.89 14.91 -19.23
N ASP A 541 -6.88 15.57 -19.82
CA ASP A 541 -7.31 15.39 -21.21
C ASP A 541 -7.37 16.73 -21.96
N GLU A 542 -8.00 16.75 -23.14
CA GLU A 542 -8.13 17.95 -23.97
C GLU A 542 -9.15 18.98 -23.43
N SER A 543 -9.74 18.75 -22.25
CA SER A 543 -10.73 19.64 -21.65
C SER A 543 -10.16 21.04 -21.34
N GLU A 544 -11.03 22.05 -21.38
CA GLU A 544 -10.70 23.43 -21.00
C GLU A 544 -10.28 23.55 -19.52
N LEU A 545 -10.66 22.57 -18.68
CA LEU A 545 -10.22 22.46 -17.27
C LEU A 545 -8.69 22.50 -17.14
N TRP A 546 -7.97 21.94 -18.11
CA TRP A 546 -6.51 21.79 -18.08
C TRP A 546 -5.79 22.84 -18.91
N ASN A 547 -6.48 23.92 -19.28
CA ASN A 547 -5.92 25.02 -20.04
C ASN A 547 -5.22 26.04 -19.12
N LYS A 548 -4.53 27.01 -19.73
CA LYS A 548 -3.67 27.96 -19.04
C LYS A 548 -4.45 28.78 -17.99
N PRO A 549 -4.08 28.74 -16.70
CA PRO A 549 -4.80 29.43 -15.63
C PRO A 549 -4.90 30.94 -15.82
N SER A 550 -3.95 31.59 -16.49
CA SER A 550 -4.04 33.03 -16.77
C SER A 550 -5.18 33.42 -17.72
N ILE A 551 -5.81 32.46 -18.39
CA ILE A 551 -6.91 32.67 -19.35
C ILE A 551 -8.25 32.22 -18.74
N PHE A 552 -8.26 31.04 -18.12
CA PHE A 552 -9.48 30.37 -17.64
C PHE A 552 -9.60 30.31 -16.11
N GLY A 553 -8.60 30.81 -15.40
CA GLY A 553 -8.54 30.78 -13.94
C GLY A 553 -9.05 32.06 -13.27
N THR A 554 -9.09 31.99 -11.94
CA THR A 554 -9.45 33.09 -11.04
C THR A 554 -8.22 33.61 -10.33
N TRP A 555 -8.10 34.93 -10.20
CA TRP A 555 -6.98 35.56 -9.49
C TRP A 555 -7.11 35.30 -7.98
N ASP A 556 -6.02 34.85 -7.36
CA ASP A 556 -5.90 34.61 -5.93
C ASP A 556 -4.78 35.48 -5.34
N ASP A 557 -5.17 36.48 -4.53
CA ASP A 557 -4.26 37.42 -3.88
C ASP A 557 -3.28 36.75 -2.92
N THR A 558 -3.60 35.55 -2.39
CA THR A 558 -2.75 34.85 -1.42
C THR A 558 -1.47 34.30 -2.06
N CYS A 559 -1.55 33.84 -3.31
CA CYS A 559 -0.40 33.37 -4.09
C CYS A 559 0.09 34.41 -5.12
N ASN A 560 -0.63 35.52 -5.32
CA ASN A 560 -0.45 36.43 -6.46
C ASN A 560 -0.42 35.69 -7.81
N CYS A 561 -1.33 34.73 -7.96
CA CYS A 561 -1.38 33.82 -9.10
C CYS A 561 -2.83 33.59 -9.55
N PHE A 562 -3.02 33.20 -10.80
CA PHE A 562 -4.31 32.67 -11.26
C PHE A 562 -4.41 31.19 -10.95
N ARG A 563 -5.54 30.75 -10.43
CA ARG A 563 -5.85 29.34 -10.19
C ARG A 563 -6.95 28.88 -11.17
N GLY A 564 -6.68 27.83 -11.90
CA GLY A 564 -7.62 27.20 -12.83
C GLY A 564 -8.83 26.59 -12.11
N PRO A 565 -9.78 26.05 -12.88
CA PRO A 565 -10.90 25.30 -12.34
C PRO A 565 -10.43 24.12 -11.48
N GLU A 566 -11.19 23.80 -10.43
CA GLU A 566 -10.94 22.63 -9.59
C GLU A 566 -11.56 21.35 -10.19
N PHE A 567 -10.85 20.23 -10.00
CA PHE A 567 -11.34 18.89 -10.32
C PHE A 567 -10.86 17.89 -9.28
N GLY A 568 -11.73 17.03 -8.78
CA GLY A 568 -11.35 15.98 -7.82
C GLY A 568 -12.54 15.31 -7.19
N TRP A 569 -12.39 14.86 -5.94
CA TRP A 569 -13.35 13.95 -5.31
C TRP A 569 -14.03 14.58 -4.10
N SER A 570 -15.34 14.38 -4.01
CA SER A 570 -16.13 14.80 -2.85
C SER A 570 -16.04 13.79 -1.69
N THR A 571 -15.77 12.51 -1.96
CA THR A 571 -15.76 11.43 -0.96
C THR A 571 -14.36 10.87 -0.70
N PHE A 572 -13.32 11.71 -0.70
CA PHE A 572 -11.92 11.26 -0.70
C PHE A 572 -11.60 10.34 0.48
N ILE A 573 -11.88 10.78 1.72
CA ILE A 573 -11.75 9.99 2.96
C ILE A 573 -12.85 10.36 3.95
N SER A 574 -13.40 9.39 4.68
CA SER A 574 -14.39 9.68 5.71
C SER A 574 -13.74 10.20 7.00
N HIS A 575 -14.47 11.02 7.76
CA HIS A 575 -14.02 11.50 9.08
C HIS A 575 -13.76 10.37 10.06
N GLN A 576 -14.46 9.24 9.88
CA GLN A 576 -14.22 8.07 10.69
C GLN A 576 -12.89 7.41 10.34
N GLN A 577 -12.59 7.26 9.05
CA GLN A 577 -11.36 6.62 8.58
C GLN A 577 -10.13 7.45 8.96
N LEU A 578 -10.24 8.78 8.93
CA LEU A 578 -9.20 9.69 9.44
C LEU A 578 -8.78 9.42 10.90
N LYS A 579 -9.66 8.84 11.72
CA LYS A 579 -9.43 8.60 13.16
C LYS A 579 -8.90 7.21 13.50
N ARG A 580 -8.83 6.27 12.55
CA ARG A 580 -8.51 4.86 12.84
C ARG A 580 -7.02 4.53 12.82
N ARG A 581 -6.31 5.07 11.83
CA ARG A 581 -4.87 4.87 11.63
C ARG A 581 -4.11 6.14 11.94
N SER A 582 -2.88 6.27 11.45
CA SER A 582 -2.03 7.44 11.65
C SER A 582 -2.25 8.53 10.58
N PHE A 583 -3.46 8.63 10.00
CA PHE A 583 -3.80 9.72 9.08
C PHE A 583 -3.75 11.09 9.79
N LEU A 584 -4.30 11.16 11.00
CA LEU A 584 -4.19 12.31 11.90
C LEU A 584 -3.23 11.96 13.04
N LYS A 585 -1.97 12.37 12.88
CA LYS A 585 -0.91 12.17 13.88
C LYS A 585 -0.46 13.53 14.39
N ASN A 586 -0.43 13.72 15.72
CA ASN A 586 -0.22 15.04 16.35
C ASN A 586 -1.21 16.13 15.89
N ASP A 587 -2.41 15.72 15.45
CA ASP A 587 -3.43 16.58 14.80
C ASP A 587 -2.97 17.21 13.48
N ASP A 588 -1.93 16.66 12.87
CA ASP A 588 -1.45 17.02 11.54
C ASP A 588 -1.95 16.00 10.51
N LEU A 589 -2.43 16.49 9.37
CA LEU A 589 -2.78 15.71 8.18
C LEU A 589 -1.77 16.01 7.08
N ILE A 590 -1.17 14.97 6.50
CA ILE A 590 -0.18 15.14 5.41
C ILE A 590 -0.80 14.69 4.09
N VAL A 591 -0.77 15.59 3.11
CA VAL A 591 -1.20 15.33 1.73
C VAL A 591 0.00 15.46 0.80
N THR A 592 0.26 14.43 0.00
CA THR A 592 1.26 14.49 -1.07
C THR A 592 0.56 14.53 -2.42
N VAL A 593 1.16 15.24 -3.39
CA VAL A 593 0.62 15.37 -4.73
C VAL A 593 1.72 15.30 -5.80
N ASN A 594 1.51 14.44 -6.78
CA ASN A 594 2.35 14.31 -7.97
C ASN A 594 1.56 14.68 -9.22
N PHE A 595 2.26 15.16 -10.25
CA PHE A 595 1.68 15.55 -11.53
C PHE A 595 2.66 15.19 -12.66
N ASP A 596 2.54 13.97 -13.18
CA ASP A 596 3.59 13.32 -13.97
C ASP A 596 3.12 13.03 -15.41
N ASP A 597 3.99 13.23 -16.40
CA ASP A 597 3.69 12.94 -17.81
C ASP A 597 3.64 11.43 -18.10
N LEU A 598 2.49 10.97 -18.59
CA LEU A 598 2.27 9.58 -19.00
C LEU A 598 2.27 9.40 -20.53
N THR A 599 2.63 10.40 -21.32
CA THR A 599 2.59 10.33 -22.79
C THR A 599 3.32 9.09 -23.35
N HIS A 600 4.41 8.68 -22.71
CA HIS A 600 5.18 7.47 -23.08
C HIS A 600 4.41 6.14 -22.93
N LEU A 601 3.31 6.11 -22.17
CA LEU A 601 2.46 4.93 -21.96
C LEU A 601 1.30 4.83 -22.95
N ILE A 602 1.06 5.84 -23.80
CA ILE A 602 -0.07 5.81 -24.77
C ILE A 602 0.05 4.60 -25.69
N LYS A 603 1.27 4.30 -26.16
CA LYS A 603 1.61 3.15 -27.00
C LYS A 603 2.63 2.28 -26.30
N SER A 604 2.15 1.42 -25.41
CA SER A 604 2.97 0.56 -24.55
C SER A 604 2.82 -0.93 -24.85
N GLU A 605 1.83 -1.32 -25.67
CA GLU A 605 1.58 -2.73 -25.96
C GLU A 605 2.72 -3.34 -26.80
N VAL A 606 3.22 -4.48 -26.35
CA VAL A 606 4.23 -5.27 -27.06
C VAL A 606 3.55 -6.48 -27.70
N PRO A 607 3.77 -6.75 -29.00
CA PRO A 607 3.22 -7.94 -29.64
C PRO A 607 3.71 -9.22 -28.97
N VAL A 608 2.78 -10.10 -28.63
CA VAL A 608 3.11 -11.43 -28.12
C VAL A 608 3.78 -12.23 -29.24
N GLN A 609 4.99 -12.73 -28.98
CA GLN A 609 5.66 -13.66 -29.87
C GLN A 609 4.89 -14.98 -29.88
N ASN A 610 4.00 -15.16 -30.86
CA ASN A 610 3.47 -16.49 -31.13
C ASN A 610 4.66 -17.38 -31.50
N GLU A 611 4.84 -18.50 -30.81
CA GLU A 611 5.58 -19.62 -31.39
C GLU A 611 4.95 -19.86 -32.76
N ALA A 612 5.68 -19.48 -33.81
CA ALA A 612 5.24 -19.73 -35.16
C ALA A 612 4.93 -21.22 -35.21
N SER A 613 3.67 -21.55 -35.50
CA SER A 613 3.30 -22.84 -36.03
C SER A 613 4.33 -23.17 -37.09
N TYR A 614 5.24 -24.10 -36.80
CA TYR A 614 6.07 -24.72 -37.82
C TYR A 614 5.07 -25.43 -38.75
N GLU A 615 4.57 -24.70 -39.75
CA GLU A 615 4.02 -25.32 -40.96
C GLU A 615 5.12 -26.23 -41.46
N SER A 616 4.93 -27.53 -41.26
CA SER A 616 5.76 -28.55 -41.88
C SER A 616 5.77 -28.28 -43.37
N PRO A 617 6.92 -28.01 -44.01
CA PRO A 617 6.96 -27.85 -45.44
C PRO A 617 6.53 -29.19 -46.07
N ALA A 618 5.62 -29.11 -47.03
CA ALA A 618 5.20 -30.25 -47.82
C ALA A 618 6.42 -30.99 -48.37
N ILE A 619 6.48 -32.29 -48.14
CA ILE A 619 7.52 -33.18 -48.66
C ILE A 619 7.35 -33.28 -50.18
N ASP A 620 8.17 -32.55 -50.93
CA ASP A 620 8.41 -32.83 -52.35
C ASP A 620 9.55 -33.87 -52.49
N LYS A 621 9.27 -34.93 -53.24
CA LYS A 621 10.16 -36.07 -53.47
C LYS A 621 10.93 -35.86 -54.77
N SER A 622 12.16 -35.34 -54.73
CA SER A 622 13.18 -35.63 -55.77
C SER A 622 14.61 -35.14 -55.45
N ALA A 623 15.47 -36.09 -54.99
CA ALA A 623 16.95 -36.25 -55.23
C ALA A 623 17.97 -35.09 -54.98
N PRO A 624 19.30 -35.34 -54.90
CA PRO A 624 20.08 -36.47 -54.34
C PRO A 624 21.14 -36.04 -53.27
N LEU A 625 21.74 -37.04 -52.62
CA LEU A 625 22.72 -36.96 -51.51
C LEU A 625 24.03 -36.19 -51.80
N GLY A 626 24.46 -35.39 -50.81
CA GLY A 626 25.82 -34.83 -50.61
C GLY A 626 26.17 -34.75 -49.11
N PRO A 627 27.45 -34.60 -48.71
CA PRO A 627 28.10 -35.49 -47.74
C PRO A 627 27.94 -35.14 -46.25
N LYS A 628 28.03 -36.20 -45.45
CA LYS A 628 28.03 -36.23 -43.98
C LYS A 628 29.11 -35.33 -43.36
N VAL A 629 28.68 -34.39 -42.52
CA VAL A 629 29.53 -33.75 -41.51
C VAL A 629 29.09 -34.22 -40.12
N ARG A 630 30.09 -34.53 -39.30
CA ARG A 630 30.04 -35.25 -38.02
C ARG A 630 29.17 -34.57 -36.96
N GLU A 631 28.28 -35.34 -36.34
CA GLU A 631 27.68 -35.01 -35.04
C GLU A 631 28.76 -35.01 -33.95
N ALA A 632 28.93 -33.87 -33.29
CA ALA A 632 29.56 -33.81 -31.99
C ALA A 632 28.49 -34.14 -30.94
N ARG A 633 28.63 -35.30 -30.28
CA ARG A 633 27.87 -35.61 -29.05
C ARG A 633 28.21 -34.55 -28.01
N ALA A 634 27.25 -33.68 -27.68
CA ALA A 634 27.27 -32.96 -26.42
C ALA A 634 27.17 -34.00 -25.28
N LEU A 635 28.16 -34.01 -24.39
CA LEU A 635 28.06 -34.76 -23.14
C LEU A 635 27.01 -34.05 -22.27
N SER A 636 25.90 -34.72 -22.00
CA SER A 636 24.90 -34.32 -21.00
C SER A 636 25.55 -34.20 -19.63
N ASP A 637 25.30 -33.11 -18.90
CA ASP A 637 25.80 -32.92 -17.54
C ASP A 637 25.14 -33.95 -16.59
N PRO A 638 25.89 -34.84 -15.92
CA PRO A 638 25.33 -35.80 -14.96
C PRO A 638 24.66 -35.16 -13.73
N CYS A 639 24.80 -33.85 -13.51
CA CYS A 639 24.06 -33.11 -12.47
C CYS A 639 22.72 -32.53 -12.95
N GLU A 640 22.30 -32.75 -14.20
CA GLU A 640 21.00 -32.33 -14.70
C GLU A 640 20.14 -33.52 -15.18
N PRO A 641 19.02 -33.81 -14.51
CA PRO A 641 18.53 -33.20 -13.26
C PRO A 641 19.35 -33.60 -12.03
N ASN A 642 19.35 -32.77 -10.98
CA ASN A 642 20.14 -32.98 -9.75
C ASN A 642 19.76 -34.32 -9.08
N PRO A 643 20.67 -35.31 -8.99
CA PRO A 643 20.39 -36.63 -8.43
C PRO A 643 20.43 -36.68 -6.89
N CYS A 644 20.75 -35.58 -6.21
CA CYS A 644 20.91 -35.53 -4.76
C CYS A 644 19.59 -35.26 -4.02
N SER A 645 19.34 -36.00 -2.93
CA SER A 645 18.15 -35.88 -2.08
C SER A 645 18.38 -34.91 -0.90
N ASN A 646 17.31 -34.52 -0.21
CA ASN A 646 17.35 -33.75 1.06
C ASN A 646 18.19 -32.46 1.00
N GLY A 647 18.11 -31.70 -0.09
CA GLY A 647 18.87 -30.46 -0.28
C GLY A 647 20.36 -30.66 -0.54
N GLY A 648 20.79 -31.88 -0.92
CA GLY A 648 22.17 -32.16 -1.32
C GLY A 648 22.56 -31.42 -2.60
N VAL A 649 23.80 -30.91 -2.63
CA VAL A 649 24.35 -30.20 -3.79
C VAL A 649 25.11 -31.20 -4.67
N CYS A 650 24.72 -31.32 -5.94
CA CYS A 650 25.44 -32.15 -6.92
C CYS A 650 26.72 -31.47 -7.40
N ILE A 651 27.81 -32.23 -7.44
CA ILE A 651 29.11 -31.81 -7.94
C ILE A 651 29.55 -32.82 -9.00
N ASN A 652 29.79 -32.34 -10.23
CA ASN A 652 30.32 -33.17 -11.30
C ASN A 652 31.83 -33.39 -11.10
N SER A 653 32.22 -34.58 -10.64
CA SER A 653 33.61 -34.97 -10.46
C SER A 653 34.00 -35.99 -11.52
N LYS A 654 34.74 -35.52 -12.54
CA LYS A 654 35.25 -36.34 -13.66
C LYS A 654 34.15 -37.06 -14.47
N GLY A 655 33.02 -36.40 -14.73
CA GLY A 655 31.93 -36.95 -15.55
C GLY A 655 30.99 -37.88 -14.79
N LYS A 656 31.02 -37.85 -13.44
CA LYS A 656 30.05 -38.51 -12.57
C LYS A 656 29.53 -37.52 -11.53
N ALA A 657 28.23 -37.57 -11.26
CA ALA A 657 27.61 -36.82 -10.19
C ALA A 657 28.04 -37.35 -8.81
N SER A 658 28.35 -36.46 -7.88
CA SER A 658 28.64 -36.75 -6.48
C SER A 658 27.91 -35.74 -5.59
N CYS A 659 27.23 -36.22 -4.54
CA CYS A 659 26.40 -35.37 -3.69
C CYS A 659 27.13 -34.90 -2.44
N ARG A 660 27.00 -33.61 -2.13
CA ARG A 660 27.44 -33.02 -0.86
C ARG A 660 26.24 -32.75 0.03
N CYS A 661 26.20 -33.42 1.19
CA CYS A 661 25.04 -33.39 2.07
C CYS A 661 25.09 -32.21 3.06
N PRO A 662 23.96 -31.54 3.30
CA PRO A 662 23.87 -30.48 4.31
C PRO A 662 23.96 -31.07 5.72
N SER A 663 24.52 -30.29 6.65
CA SER A 663 24.61 -30.62 8.08
C SER A 663 24.12 -29.43 8.91
N GLY A 664 22.98 -29.58 9.58
CA GLY A 664 22.40 -28.57 10.48
C GLY A 664 22.71 -28.85 11.96
N GLN A 665 22.30 -27.94 12.85
CA GLN A 665 22.55 -28.04 14.30
C GLN A 665 21.85 -29.25 14.97
N MET A 666 20.77 -29.79 14.37
CA MET A 666 20.00 -30.92 14.93
C MET A 666 20.02 -32.18 14.04
N THR A 667 20.17 -32.02 12.73
CA THR A 667 20.06 -33.10 11.73
C THR A 667 21.26 -33.11 10.78
N VAL A 668 21.89 -34.28 10.65
CA VAL A 668 23.03 -34.52 9.75
C VAL A 668 22.58 -35.51 8.68
N PHE A 669 22.69 -35.12 7.41
CA PHE A 669 22.37 -36.01 6.28
C PHE A 669 23.63 -36.70 5.76
N SER A 670 23.53 -37.99 5.43
CA SER A 670 24.64 -38.82 4.94
C SER A 670 24.15 -39.80 3.87
N GLY A 671 25.07 -40.49 3.17
CA GLY A 671 24.75 -41.37 2.03
C GLY A 671 25.34 -40.86 0.72
N GLU A 672 25.34 -41.69 -0.32
CA GLU A 672 25.90 -41.33 -1.63
C GLU A 672 25.06 -40.26 -2.35
N ALA A 673 23.76 -40.19 -2.04
CA ALA A 673 22.82 -39.21 -2.56
C ALA A 673 22.16 -38.38 -1.44
N CYS A 674 22.73 -38.37 -0.23
CA CYS A 674 22.19 -37.69 0.95
C CYS A 674 20.84 -38.24 1.45
N GLU A 675 20.61 -39.53 1.22
CA GLU A 675 19.34 -40.20 1.50
C GLU A 675 19.12 -40.58 2.98
N LYS A 676 20.17 -40.53 3.82
CA LYS A 676 20.09 -40.94 5.23
C LYS A 676 20.10 -39.72 6.15
N GLN A 677 19.23 -39.73 7.15
CA GLN A 677 19.14 -38.68 8.16
C GLN A 677 19.58 -39.21 9.53
N HIS A 678 20.42 -38.45 10.22
CA HIS A 678 20.85 -38.71 11.60
C HIS A 678 20.53 -37.51 12.49
N ILE A 679 20.23 -37.78 13.77
CA ILE A 679 20.07 -36.74 14.79
C ILE A 679 21.41 -36.58 15.51
N SER A 680 21.87 -35.34 15.69
CA SER A 680 23.14 -35.03 16.38
C SER A 680 23.15 -35.59 17.81
N GLY A 681 24.23 -36.30 18.18
CA GLY A 681 24.38 -36.96 19.48
C GLY A 681 24.39 -36.01 20.69
N GLU A 682 24.60 -34.71 20.50
CA GLU A 682 24.59 -33.71 21.58
C GLU A 682 23.17 -33.46 22.15
N VAL A 683 22.12 -33.69 21.36
CA VAL A 683 20.72 -33.48 21.79
C VAL A 683 20.25 -34.59 22.74
N LEU A 684 20.82 -35.81 22.64
CA LEU A 684 20.49 -36.90 23.56
C LEU A 684 20.91 -36.58 25.01
N GLY A 685 21.99 -35.81 25.20
CA GLY A 685 22.48 -35.42 26.52
C GLY A 685 21.58 -34.40 27.24
N VAL A 686 20.93 -33.51 26.50
CA VAL A 686 20.05 -32.46 27.04
C VAL A 686 18.72 -33.03 27.55
N LEU A 687 18.19 -34.05 26.88
CA LEU A 687 16.95 -34.74 27.28
C LEU A 687 17.09 -35.50 28.62
N PHE A 688 18.27 -36.05 28.93
CA PHE A 688 18.51 -36.71 30.23
C PHE A 688 18.86 -35.72 31.36
N GLY A 689 19.44 -34.55 31.05
CA GLY A 689 19.75 -33.51 32.04
C GLY A 689 18.51 -32.80 32.60
N GLY A 690 17.50 -32.55 31.76
CA GLY A 690 16.26 -31.83 32.14
C GLY A 690 15.39 -32.59 33.15
N ALA A 691 15.39 -33.93 33.09
CA ALA A 691 14.62 -34.77 34.02
C ALA A 691 15.22 -34.77 35.44
N ALA A 692 16.54 -34.65 35.59
CA ALA A 692 17.19 -34.59 36.90
C ALA A 692 16.97 -33.22 37.59
N GLY A 693 16.98 -32.13 36.81
CA GLY A 693 16.78 -30.77 37.33
C GLY A 693 15.36 -30.52 37.86
N THR A 694 14.34 -31.08 37.19
CA THR A 694 12.93 -30.96 37.61
C THR A 694 12.64 -31.73 38.90
N VAL A 695 13.25 -32.90 39.10
CA VAL A 695 13.14 -33.67 40.35
C VAL A 695 13.81 -32.94 41.51
N ALA A 696 14.97 -32.32 41.30
CA ALA A 696 15.66 -31.55 42.32
C ALA A 696 14.87 -30.30 42.75
N LEU A 697 14.26 -29.60 41.80
CA LEU A 697 13.44 -28.42 42.08
C LEU A 697 12.14 -28.79 42.85
N ALA A 698 11.49 -29.88 42.46
CA ALA A 698 10.31 -30.39 43.18
C ALA A 698 10.65 -30.81 44.63
N ALA A 699 11.78 -31.48 44.83
CA ALA A 699 12.24 -31.84 46.17
C ALA A 699 12.56 -30.61 47.04
N ALA A 700 13.16 -29.58 46.45
CA ALA A 700 13.43 -28.32 47.14
C ALA A 700 12.12 -27.62 47.57
N ILE A 701 11.15 -27.51 46.67
CA ILE A 701 9.83 -26.89 46.97
C ILE A 701 9.10 -27.64 48.09
N ILE A 702 9.11 -28.98 48.06
CA ILE A 702 8.51 -29.82 49.13
C ILE A 702 9.23 -29.60 50.48
N ALA A 703 10.55 -29.42 50.47
CA ALA A 703 11.32 -29.13 51.68
C ALA A 703 10.99 -27.74 52.26
N THR A 704 10.78 -26.72 51.42
CA THR A 704 10.37 -25.38 51.86
C THR A 704 8.97 -25.38 52.44
N ILE A 705 8.02 -26.08 51.81
CA ILE A 705 6.64 -26.23 52.31
C ILE A 705 6.63 -26.97 53.66
N ARG A 706 7.42 -28.04 53.82
CA ARG A 706 7.56 -28.73 55.11
C ARG A 706 8.21 -27.89 56.21
N ARG A 707 9.11 -26.96 55.85
CA ARG A 707 9.70 -26.00 56.81
C ARG A 707 8.68 -24.97 57.26
N GLN A 708 7.87 -24.42 56.36
CA GLN A 708 6.80 -23.48 56.72
C GLN A 708 5.71 -24.12 57.59
N HIS A 709 5.41 -25.40 57.36
CA HIS A 709 4.40 -26.12 58.14
C HIS A 709 4.88 -26.54 59.55
N ARG A 710 6.19 -26.52 59.82
CA ARG A 710 6.78 -26.75 61.15
C ARG A 710 6.95 -25.47 61.98
N SER A 711 6.80 -24.29 61.37
CA SER A 711 6.82 -22.99 62.06
C SER A 711 5.43 -22.50 62.50
N SER A 712 4.38 -23.26 62.20
CA SER A 712 2.98 -22.94 62.52
C SER A 712 2.30 -23.98 63.45
N LEU A 713 3.10 -24.75 64.20
CA LEU A 713 2.66 -25.69 65.24
C LEU A 713 3.36 -25.41 66.57
#